data_AF-A0A2A6RI87-F1
#
_entry.id   AF-A0A2A6RI87-F1
#
_cell.length_a   1.000
_cell.length_b   1.000
_cell.length_c   1.000
_cell.angle_alpha   90.00
_cell.angle_beta   90.00
_cell.angle_gamma   90.00
#
_symmetry.space_group_name_H-M   'P 1'
#
loop_
_entity.id
_entity.type
_entity.pdbx_description
1 polymer ?
#
loop_
_entity_poly.entity_id
_entity_poly.type
_entity_poly.pdbx_seq_one_letter_code
_entity_poly.pdbx_strand_id
1 'polypeptide(L)'
;MTAPTAAGRLNGKIAMITGAAGAIGEVITRRFLDEGATVVISGRNDAKLQSFRAKLLAQEGVAEERVVAITMDGRDSAAVRVGVADVVRQLGRIDVLVNNAGGDGPHQPLVQIPLGTDALDDTSLTGAVASVLGIAWNFIRAVAPHMPPGGSVINVSTIFSRADYYGRISYVVPKAALNALSQTAARELGDLGVRVNLIYPGPIEGERIRGAFQAMDELKGQAAQTTADQFLNVMRLGRPDAEGRPVRSFPHASDVASTALFLASDDAAALSGESLEVTNGMDLPAESHTTFTARPGLRAVDGSNRVVLICAGDQLEDVMALTGVLRSCGADAVIGLRSREAIALLESSLAESRRFAGASFIPPIIVHLDPREPTTIDAALALMLENTGGPHGAIILPARAKAPAERVVTAPDEQANAFLNEEIAGTVAITARLAHHWQQVRIAPGAPSYQPRVIFMSNGDDRRGNVLADVARAGIEQLVRVWRHEAHLDHERSAPDELGQPLPPIWANQIIRYVNHEDDSLDFACAATAQLLLSNRQIEEINLYLPTNLAATTGSGRPSFGWAESLIGLHLGKVAMITGGSAGIGGQVGRLLALAGARVMLAARDKVKLDQIRNSIVGELLEVGYNDADARVQVFPDCDVAREADMAALVERTLATFGRVDYLLNNAGIAGEEEMVLDMPIKGWRHTLNANLISNYSLIRKLAPLMKQQGSGYILNVSSYFGGEKYAAISYPNRADYAVSKAGQRALSEALARFLGPEVQINALAPGPVEGDRLKGSGERPGLFMRRARLILENKRLNDIYGALIQARRDSDHSVADLLACLTSNKVAMLSEDEAAPPALRRMAASFVKDGDLGASSGVFLMNRSIAEKLLERLKTGGYLTETTKHASSEELVSIQPPEPFFARAQIEREARKVRDGVMGMLYLQRMPTEYDVAIATVYYLADRAVSGETFHPSGGLRYERTPVGGELFGQASTERMAQLVGSTVYLVGEYLDEHLEVLARAYLERHGAAQVVLITETEAGIANLSERLRDHADAGRIKCIAAGTDLEGAFDRAMATYGRPGPIVSTPFRPLPTAPLVGRVDSDWSTVLDEQGFADLCEQQLTHHFRVARKASLIDGAALAMVTPETTATSPTEQFALANFVKTTLHAFTATVGTESERTVHRILVNQVDLTRQARAEEPRSDAERNQELERFIQAVVLTTAPLPPTEDSRYSGRINRGSAITV
;
A
#
# COMPACT_ATOMS: atom_id res chain seq x y z
N MET A 1 -34.32 -86.33 28.32
CA MET A 1 -34.57 -85.80 26.97
C MET A 1 -33.69 -84.58 26.78
N THR A 2 -32.72 -84.72 25.88
CA THR A 2 -31.70 -83.76 25.44
C THR A 2 -32.30 -82.65 24.60
N ALA A 3 -32.02 -81.39 24.94
CA ALA A 3 -32.04 -80.27 24.00
C ALA A 3 -30.56 -79.88 23.72
N PRO A 4 -30.18 -79.55 22.48
CA PRO A 4 -28.79 -79.28 22.15
C PRO A 4 -28.32 -77.99 22.83
N THR A 5 -27.17 -78.04 23.50
CA THR A 5 -26.42 -76.87 23.99
C THR A 5 -26.18 -75.91 22.83
N ALA A 6 -26.77 -74.72 22.87
CA ALA A 6 -26.43 -73.66 21.94
C ALA A 6 -24.92 -73.39 22.06
N ALA A 7 -24.16 -73.49 20.96
CA ALA A 7 -22.73 -73.21 20.96
C ALA A 7 -22.47 -71.77 21.43
N GLY A 8 -21.42 -71.57 22.23
CA GLY A 8 -21.06 -70.24 22.76
C GLY A 8 -20.79 -69.22 21.63
N ARG A 9 -20.96 -67.92 21.91
CA ARG A 9 -20.96 -66.85 20.89
C ARG A 9 -19.63 -66.66 20.15
N LEU A 10 -18.53 -67.20 20.69
CA LEU A 10 -17.20 -67.17 20.10
C LEU A 10 -16.67 -68.57 19.76
N ASN A 11 -17.56 -69.57 19.69
CA ASN A 11 -17.17 -70.95 19.43
C ASN A 11 -16.37 -71.06 18.12
N GLY A 12 -15.16 -71.61 18.22
CA GLY A 12 -14.25 -71.79 17.07
C GLY A 12 -13.40 -70.56 16.71
N LYS A 13 -13.56 -69.42 17.40
CA LYS A 13 -12.72 -68.23 17.18
C LYS A 13 -11.44 -68.24 18.02
N ILE A 14 -10.33 -67.81 17.42
CA ILE A 14 -9.05 -67.58 18.09
C ILE A 14 -8.93 -66.10 18.41
N ALA A 15 -8.92 -65.76 19.71
CA ALA A 15 -8.87 -64.39 20.19
C ALA A 15 -7.54 -64.08 20.87
N MET A 16 -6.81 -63.09 20.37
CA MET A 16 -5.59 -62.59 20.97
C MET A 16 -5.88 -61.35 21.82
N ILE A 17 -5.58 -61.42 23.12
CA ILE A 17 -5.83 -60.33 24.07
C ILE A 17 -4.50 -59.82 24.62
N THR A 18 -4.20 -58.56 24.32
CA THR A 18 -2.99 -57.89 24.84
C THR A 18 -3.27 -57.34 26.25
N GLY A 19 -2.29 -57.48 27.15
CA GLY A 19 -2.47 -57.07 28.55
C GLY A 19 -3.52 -57.93 29.28
N ALA A 20 -3.63 -59.21 28.91
CA ALA A 20 -4.66 -60.13 29.39
C ALA A 20 -4.63 -60.38 30.91
N ALA A 21 -3.48 -60.22 31.57
CA ALA A 21 -3.36 -60.32 33.03
C ALA A 21 -3.61 -58.98 33.77
N GLY A 22 -4.30 -58.02 33.13
CA GLY A 22 -4.72 -56.75 33.72
C GLY A 22 -6.17 -56.77 34.19
N ALA A 23 -6.59 -55.78 34.99
CA ALA A 23 -7.92 -55.77 35.61
C ALA A 23 -9.10 -55.93 34.63
N ILE A 24 -9.03 -55.32 33.44
CA ILE A 24 -10.03 -55.49 32.37
C ILE A 24 -9.73 -56.75 31.56
N GLY A 25 -8.46 -56.96 31.21
CA GLY A 25 -8.01 -58.09 30.38
C GLY A 25 -8.37 -59.46 30.95
N GLU A 26 -8.30 -59.62 32.28
CA GLU A 26 -8.63 -60.90 32.94
C GLU A 26 -10.12 -61.20 32.77
N VAL A 27 -10.98 -60.19 32.89
CA VAL A 27 -12.43 -60.33 32.76
C VAL A 27 -12.83 -60.59 31.30
N ILE A 28 -12.18 -59.92 30.32
CA ILE A 28 -12.37 -60.21 28.89
C ILE A 28 -11.95 -61.66 28.60
N THR A 29 -10.79 -62.09 29.09
CA THR A 29 -10.25 -63.43 28.86
C THR A 29 -11.21 -64.50 29.37
N ARG A 30 -11.65 -64.40 30.62
CA ARG A 30 -12.62 -65.33 31.22
C ARG A 30 -13.90 -65.37 30.40
N ARG A 31 -14.45 -64.20 30.07
CA ARG A 31 -15.70 -64.12 29.31
C ARG A 31 -15.60 -64.70 27.91
N PHE A 32 -14.45 -64.57 27.24
CA PHE A 32 -14.23 -65.14 25.91
C PHE A 32 -14.07 -66.67 25.99
N LEU A 33 -13.42 -67.19 27.03
CA LEU A 33 -13.30 -68.62 27.29
C LEU A 33 -14.67 -69.25 27.62
N ASP A 34 -15.50 -68.58 28.43
CA ASP A 34 -16.87 -69.02 28.73
C ASP A 34 -17.74 -69.15 27.46
N GLU A 35 -17.47 -68.31 26.46
CA GLU A 35 -18.22 -68.24 25.20
C GLU A 35 -17.61 -69.07 24.06
N GLY A 36 -16.63 -69.93 24.36
CA GLY A 36 -16.11 -70.93 23.42
C GLY A 36 -14.88 -70.53 22.60
N ALA A 37 -14.25 -69.39 22.87
CA ALA A 37 -13.03 -68.98 22.17
C ALA A 37 -11.79 -69.79 22.61
N THR A 38 -10.80 -69.91 21.73
CA THR A 38 -9.41 -70.20 22.11
C THR A 38 -8.71 -68.86 22.32
N VAL A 39 -8.15 -68.61 23.50
CA VAL A 39 -7.58 -67.31 23.85
C VAL A 39 -6.07 -67.34 23.92
N VAL A 40 -5.43 -66.45 23.17
CA VAL A 40 -4.00 -66.13 23.29
C VAL A 40 -3.86 -64.96 24.25
N ILE A 41 -3.32 -65.23 25.44
CA ILE A 41 -3.01 -64.20 26.42
C ILE A 41 -1.59 -63.67 26.18
N SER A 42 -1.44 -62.35 26.07
CA SER A 42 -0.13 -61.72 25.84
C SER A 42 0.18 -60.63 26.87
N GLY A 43 1.45 -60.54 27.26
CA GLY A 43 1.98 -59.51 28.14
C GLY A 43 3.50 -59.55 28.27
N ARG A 44 4.06 -58.52 28.90
CA ARG A 44 5.53 -58.33 29.07
C ARG A 44 6.13 -59.17 30.20
N ASN A 45 5.32 -59.48 31.22
CA ASN A 45 5.78 -60.18 32.42
C ASN A 45 5.35 -61.66 32.35
N ASP A 46 6.32 -62.52 32.04
CA ASP A 46 6.10 -63.95 31.90
C ASP A 46 5.50 -64.56 33.18
N ALA A 47 6.10 -64.28 34.35
CA ALA A 47 5.64 -64.83 35.62
C ALA A 47 4.17 -64.48 35.90
N LYS A 48 3.75 -63.23 35.64
CA LYS A 48 2.35 -62.79 35.81
C LYS A 48 1.43 -63.48 34.81
N LEU A 49 1.86 -63.62 33.56
CA LEU A 49 1.09 -64.24 32.48
C LEU A 49 0.89 -65.74 32.72
N GLN A 50 1.95 -66.46 33.09
CA GLN A 50 1.90 -67.88 33.43
C GLN A 50 1.10 -68.13 34.71
N SER A 51 1.20 -67.25 35.71
CA SER A 51 0.35 -67.32 36.92
C SER A 51 -1.13 -67.17 36.57
N PHE A 52 -1.47 -66.24 35.67
CA PHE A 52 -2.84 -66.07 35.20
C PHE A 52 -3.32 -67.29 34.41
N ARG A 53 -2.49 -67.84 33.50
CA ARG A 53 -2.77 -69.11 32.80
C ARG A 53 -3.05 -70.24 33.78
N ALA A 54 -2.19 -70.43 34.79
CA ALA A 54 -2.36 -71.48 35.78
C ALA A 54 -3.68 -71.35 36.56
N LYS A 55 -4.11 -70.12 36.88
CA LYS A 55 -5.42 -69.88 37.51
C LYS A 55 -6.58 -70.31 36.61
N LEU A 56 -6.54 -69.95 35.32
CA LEU A 56 -7.57 -70.35 34.35
C LEU A 56 -7.68 -71.88 34.22
N LEU A 57 -6.55 -72.59 34.19
CA LEU A 57 -6.53 -74.05 34.07
C LEU A 57 -6.99 -74.75 35.36
N ALA A 58 -6.47 -74.33 36.52
CA ALA A 58 -6.67 -75.03 37.78
C ALA A 58 -7.98 -74.66 38.49
N GLN A 59 -8.42 -73.41 38.43
CA GLN A 59 -9.57 -72.92 39.18
C GLN A 59 -10.86 -72.89 38.35
N GLU A 60 -10.74 -72.71 37.03
CA GLU A 60 -11.89 -72.58 36.12
C GLU A 60 -12.07 -73.78 35.19
N GLY A 61 -11.16 -74.77 35.26
CA GLY A 61 -11.29 -76.02 34.52
C GLY A 61 -11.20 -75.87 33.00
N VAL A 62 -10.57 -74.80 32.51
CA VAL A 62 -10.40 -74.56 31.08
C VAL A 62 -9.38 -75.55 30.51
N ALA A 63 -9.69 -76.15 29.36
CA ALA A 63 -8.79 -77.09 28.69
C ALA A 63 -7.48 -76.40 28.26
N GLU A 64 -6.33 -77.09 28.39
CA GLU A 64 -5.01 -76.49 28.21
C GLU A 64 -4.79 -75.93 26.80
N GLU A 65 -5.34 -76.61 25.80
CA GLU A 65 -5.29 -76.23 24.39
C GLU A 65 -6.08 -74.95 24.06
N ARG A 66 -6.96 -74.49 24.96
CA ARG A 66 -7.79 -73.29 24.77
C ARG A 66 -7.14 -72.01 25.32
N VAL A 67 -6.00 -72.11 26.01
CA VAL A 67 -5.29 -70.94 26.58
C VAL A 67 -3.79 -71.00 26.24
N VAL A 68 -3.37 -70.15 25.31
CA VAL A 68 -1.96 -70.01 24.90
C VAL A 68 -1.38 -68.74 25.50
N ALA A 69 -0.26 -68.85 26.22
CA ALA A 69 0.45 -67.70 26.78
C ALA A 69 1.68 -67.36 25.94
N ILE A 70 1.79 -66.10 25.50
CA ILE A 70 2.98 -65.61 24.77
C ILE A 70 3.49 -64.32 25.41
N THR A 71 4.71 -64.42 25.93
CA THR A 71 5.44 -63.30 26.50
C THR A 71 6.15 -62.52 25.39
N MET A 72 5.80 -61.24 25.25
CA MET A 72 6.46 -60.32 24.32
C MET A 72 6.24 -58.87 24.77
N ASP A 73 7.16 -57.98 24.38
CA ASP A 73 7.00 -56.54 24.57
C ASP A 73 6.32 -55.91 23.36
N GLY A 74 5.10 -55.41 23.56
CA GLY A 74 4.31 -54.75 22.53
C GLY A 74 4.96 -53.47 21.96
N ARG A 75 5.90 -52.88 22.69
CA ARG A 75 6.65 -51.69 22.24
C ARG A 75 7.66 -52.04 21.15
N ASP A 76 8.16 -53.27 21.15
CA ASP A 76 9.12 -53.76 20.16
C ASP A 76 8.39 -54.44 18.99
N SER A 77 8.32 -53.73 17.86
CA SER A 77 7.72 -54.24 16.62
C SER A 77 8.32 -55.57 16.13
N ALA A 78 9.61 -55.83 16.38
CA ALA A 78 10.25 -57.09 15.99
C ALA A 78 9.77 -58.24 16.88
N ALA A 79 9.75 -58.04 18.20
CA ALA A 79 9.22 -59.01 19.16
C ALA A 79 7.73 -59.33 18.88
N VAL A 80 6.92 -58.31 18.56
CA VAL A 80 5.51 -58.49 18.20
C VAL A 80 5.35 -59.35 16.94
N ARG A 81 6.13 -59.09 15.88
CA ARG A 81 6.06 -59.90 14.65
C ARG A 81 6.46 -61.35 14.88
N VAL A 82 7.51 -61.60 15.65
CA VAL A 82 7.93 -62.96 16.01
C VAL A 82 6.84 -63.66 16.82
N GLY A 83 6.31 -62.99 17.85
CA GLY A 83 5.25 -63.55 18.69
C GLY A 83 3.96 -63.84 17.92
N VAL A 84 3.52 -62.95 17.02
CA VAL A 84 2.35 -63.18 16.16
C VAL A 84 2.59 -64.34 15.18
N ALA A 85 3.78 -64.41 14.56
CA ALA A 85 4.13 -65.54 13.70
C ALA A 85 4.10 -66.89 14.45
N ASP A 86 4.50 -66.90 15.72
CA ASP A 86 4.42 -68.07 16.58
C ASP A 86 2.97 -68.47 16.89
N VAL A 87 2.07 -67.51 17.16
CA VAL A 87 0.62 -67.76 17.28
C VAL A 87 0.07 -68.42 16.02
N VAL A 88 0.36 -67.82 14.87
CA VAL A 88 -0.17 -68.27 13.57
C VAL A 88 0.38 -69.66 13.24
N ARG A 89 1.63 -69.97 13.59
CA ARG A 89 2.19 -71.31 13.42
C ARG A 89 1.49 -72.35 14.30
N GLN A 90 1.10 -71.99 15.52
CA GLN A 90 0.44 -72.90 16.46
C GLN A 90 -1.05 -73.08 16.19
N LEU A 91 -1.77 -72.01 15.85
CA LEU A 91 -3.23 -71.95 15.79
C LEU A 91 -3.79 -71.68 14.38
N GLY A 92 -2.93 -71.39 13.40
CA GLY A 92 -3.27 -71.21 11.99
C GLY A 92 -3.75 -69.81 11.60
N ARG A 93 -4.47 -69.10 12.48
CA ARG A 93 -5.01 -67.76 12.22
C ARG A 93 -5.30 -66.99 13.52
N ILE A 94 -5.70 -65.73 13.40
CA ILE A 94 -6.23 -64.92 14.51
C ILE A 94 -7.56 -64.32 14.04
N ASP A 95 -8.67 -64.69 14.68
CA ASP A 95 -10.01 -64.21 14.31
C ASP A 95 -10.34 -62.89 15.01
N VAL A 96 -9.86 -62.70 16.24
CA VAL A 96 -10.15 -61.52 17.06
C VAL A 96 -8.86 -60.99 17.67
N LEU A 97 -8.59 -59.68 17.53
CA LEU A 97 -7.52 -58.98 18.23
C LEU A 97 -8.14 -57.99 19.20
N VAL A 98 -7.84 -58.11 20.50
CA VAL A 98 -8.22 -57.14 21.53
C VAL A 98 -6.98 -56.41 22.01
N ASN A 99 -6.82 -55.17 21.54
CA ASN A 99 -5.77 -54.26 21.98
C ASN A 99 -6.18 -53.58 23.29
N ASN A 100 -5.95 -54.28 24.40
CA ASN A 100 -6.23 -53.81 25.76
C ASN A 100 -4.97 -53.36 26.51
N ALA A 101 -3.78 -53.80 26.09
CA ALA A 101 -2.52 -53.38 26.69
C ALA A 101 -2.35 -51.85 26.64
N GLY A 102 -1.88 -51.28 27.74
CA GLY A 102 -1.59 -49.86 27.88
C GLY A 102 -0.81 -49.59 29.16
N GLY A 103 0.14 -48.66 29.11
CA GLY A 103 0.79 -48.11 30.31
C GLY A 103 -0.04 -47.01 30.96
N ASP A 104 0.18 -46.74 32.25
CA ASP A 104 -0.45 -45.62 32.95
C ASP A 104 0.25 -44.28 32.65
N GLY A 105 1.52 -44.31 32.22
CA GLY A 105 2.35 -43.12 31.99
C GLY A 105 2.69 -42.35 33.27
N PRO A 106 3.57 -41.34 33.21
CA PRO A 106 3.87 -40.49 34.36
C PRO A 106 2.65 -39.67 34.78
N HIS A 107 2.36 -39.64 36.08
CA HIS A 107 1.32 -38.82 36.70
C HIS A 107 1.88 -37.45 37.08
N GLN A 108 2.10 -36.59 36.09
CA GLN A 108 2.75 -35.29 36.24
C GLN A 108 2.06 -34.24 35.36
N PRO A 109 1.95 -32.97 35.80
CA PRO A 109 1.50 -31.87 34.94
C PRO A 109 2.48 -31.64 33.80
N LEU A 110 2.04 -30.97 32.72
CA LEU A 110 2.81 -30.79 31.48
C LEU A 110 4.27 -30.37 31.71
N VAL A 111 4.48 -29.42 32.62
CA VAL A 111 5.79 -28.83 32.93
C VAL A 111 6.77 -29.75 33.66
N GLN A 112 6.28 -30.86 34.21
CA GLN A 112 7.06 -31.83 34.99
C GLN A 112 7.12 -33.21 34.33
N ILE A 113 6.60 -33.36 33.11
CA ILE A 113 6.68 -34.63 32.37
C ILE A 113 8.15 -34.97 32.09
N PRO A 114 8.63 -36.18 32.46
CA PRO A 114 9.98 -36.61 32.13
C PRO A 114 10.14 -36.80 30.61
N LEU A 115 10.95 -35.95 29.97
CA LEU A 115 11.16 -35.94 28.51
C LEU A 115 12.24 -36.93 28.03
N GLY A 116 12.53 -37.99 28.80
CA GLY A 116 13.55 -38.98 28.47
C GLY A 116 13.38 -39.61 27.07
N THR A 117 14.49 -39.99 26.45
CA THR A 117 14.55 -40.46 25.06
C THR A 117 14.43 -41.97 24.90
N ASP A 118 14.46 -42.74 25.99
CA ASP A 118 14.34 -44.19 25.96
C ASP A 118 12.86 -44.64 25.91
N ALA A 119 12.42 -45.09 24.74
CA ALA A 119 11.07 -45.59 24.52
C ALA A 119 10.74 -46.89 25.30
N LEU A 120 11.73 -47.52 25.93
CA LEU A 120 11.53 -48.68 26.79
C LEU A 120 11.43 -48.32 28.28
N ASP A 121 11.64 -47.05 28.65
CA ASP A 121 11.41 -46.55 30.00
C ASP A 121 9.95 -46.09 30.18
N ASP A 122 9.17 -46.85 30.96
CA ASP A 122 7.75 -46.57 31.25
C ASP A 122 7.53 -45.25 32.03
N THR A 123 8.59 -44.63 32.56
CA THR A 123 8.51 -43.34 33.28
C THR A 123 8.71 -42.12 32.40
N SER A 124 9.18 -42.32 31.16
CA SER A 124 9.41 -41.25 30.19
C SER A 124 8.18 -40.99 29.31
N LEU A 125 8.13 -39.80 28.70
CA LEU A 125 7.10 -39.45 27.72
C LEU A 125 7.13 -40.38 26.49
N THR A 126 8.32 -40.65 25.95
CA THR A 126 8.47 -41.50 24.76
C THR A 126 8.04 -42.94 25.05
N GLY A 127 8.41 -43.46 26.23
CA GLY A 127 7.94 -44.77 26.70
C GLY A 127 6.44 -44.82 26.95
N ALA A 128 5.82 -43.76 27.48
CA ALA A 128 4.37 -43.69 27.65
C ALA A 128 3.64 -43.72 26.29
N VAL A 129 4.11 -42.96 25.30
CA VAL A 129 3.56 -42.95 23.93
C VAL A 129 3.69 -44.34 23.29
N ALA A 130 4.86 -44.97 23.40
CA ALA A 130 5.10 -46.33 22.90
C ALA A 130 4.21 -47.37 23.60
N SER A 131 4.07 -47.28 24.92
CA SER A 131 3.27 -48.18 25.76
C SER A 131 1.75 -48.06 25.56
N VAL A 132 1.26 -46.98 24.94
CA VAL A 132 -0.18 -46.73 24.77
C VAL A 132 -0.59 -46.78 23.30
N LEU A 133 0.03 -45.97 22.45
CA LEU A 133 -0.26 -45.92 21.02
C LEU A 133 0.56 -46.95 20.24
N GLY A 134 1.86 -47.04 20.55
CA GLY A 134 2.79 -47.92 19.85
C GLY A 134 2.41 -49.40 19.92
N ILE A 135 2.02 -49.90 21.11
CA ILE A 135 1.58 -51.29 21.29
C ILE A 135 0.42 -51.63 20.35
N ALA A 136 -0.67 -50.88 20.43
CA ALA A 136 -1.86 -51.15 19.63
C ALA A 136 -1.54 -51.06 18.13
N TRP A 137 -0.75 -50.07 17.71
CA TRP A 137 -0.35 -49.93 16.31
C TRP A 137 0.48 -51.13 15.84
N ASN A 138 1.52 -51.52 16.58
CA ASN A 138 2.36 -52.69 16.26
C ASN A 138 1.53 -53.96 16.11
N PHE A 139 0.59 -54.22 17.03
CA PHE A 139 -0.29 -55.39 16.96
C PHE A 139 -1.25 -55.36 15.77
N ILE A 140 -1.86 -54.20 15.46
CA ILE A 140 -2.72 -54.07 14.27
C ILE A 140 -1.96 -54.45 13.01
N ARG A 141 -0.76 -53.88 12.80
CA ARG A 141 0.04 -54.15 11.59
C ARG A 141 0.52 -55.59 11.52
N ALA A 142 0.91 -56.19 12.64
CA ALA A 142 1.44 -57.54 12.68
C ALA A 142 0.35 -58.60 12.53
N VAL A 143 -0.85 -58.37 13.08
CA VAL A 143 -1.95 -59.34 13.08
C VAL A 143 -2.80 -59.24 11.82
N ALA A 144 -3.01 -58.05 11.26
CA ALA A 144 -3.90 -57.84 10.11
C ALA A 144 -3.65 -58.79 8.92
N PRO A 145 -2.40 -59.10 8.50
CA PRO A 145 -2.14 -60.03 7.40
C PRO A 145 -2.59 -61.48 7.65
N HIS A 146 -2.87 -61.82 8.91
CA HIS A 146 -3.22 -63.18 9.35
C HIS A 146 -4.69 -63.31 9.78
N MET A 147 -5.49 -62.26 9.59
CA MET A 147 -6.91 -62.27 9.91
C MET A 147 -7.75 -62.72 8.71
N PRO A 148 -8.70 -63.64 8.87
CA PRO A 148 -9.64 -64.00 7.81
C PRO A 148 -10.72 -62.91 7.63
N PRO A 149 -11.41 -62.89 6.47
CA PRO A 149 -12.64 -62.12 6.32
C PRO A 149 -13.64 -62.46 7.44
N GLY A 150 -14.26 -61.43 8.02
CA GLY A 150 -15.11 -61.55 9.23
C GLY A 150 -14.34 -61.33 10.55
N GLY A 151 -13.02 -61.18 10.49
CA GLY A 151 -12.18 -60.88 11.64
C GLY A 151 -12.54 -59.57 12.35
N SER A 152 -12.17 -59.45 13.62
CA SER A 152 -12.50 -58.29 14.46
C SER A 152 -11.29 -57.77 15.26
N VAL A 153 -10.91 -56.52 15.04
CA VAL A 153 -9.98 -55.77 15.88
C VAL A 153 -10.79 -54.88 16.83
N ILE A 154 -10.47 -54.95 18.12
CA ILE A 154 -11.11 -54.20 19.19
C ILE A 154 -10.03 -53.41 19.91
N ASN A 155 -10.06 -52.09 19.77
CA ASN A 155 -9.12 -51.20 20.44
C ASN A 155 -9.78 -50.64 21.72
N VAL A 156 -9.17 -50.91 22.88
CA VAL A 156 -9.67 -50.42 24.17
C VAL A 156 -8.99 -49.07 24.46
N SER A 157 -9.75 -48.00 24.29
CA SER A 157 -9.32 -46.63 24.59
C SER A 157 -9.72 -46.23 26.02
N THR A 158 -10.15 -44.99 26.22
CA THR A 158 -10.65 -44.46 27.49
C THR A 158 -11.43 -43.18 27.23
N ILE A 159 -12.53 -42.96 27.96
CA ILE A 159 -13.29 -41.71 27.85
C ILE A 159 -12.46 -40.47 28.22
N PHE A 160 -11.43 -40.65 29.06
CA PHE A 160 -10.54 -39.55 29.46
C PHE A 160 -9.71 -38.99 28.29
N SER A 161 -9.67 -39.66 27.13
CA SER A 161 -9.08 -39.12 25.90
C SER A 161 -9.88 -37.96 25.29
N ARG A 162 -11.05 -37.64 25.86
CA ARG A 162 -11.95 -36.53 25.46
C ARG A 162 -12.31 -35.61 26.63
N ALA A 163 -11.71 -35.82 27.81
CA ALA A 163 -12.04 -35.08 29.03
C ALA A 163 -10.84 -34.27 29.53
N ASP A 164 -11.11 -33.29 30.38
CA ASP A 164 -10.07 -32.59 31.12
C ASP A 164 -9.49 -33.54 32.19
N TYR A 165 -8.22 -33.95 32.00
CA TYR A 165 -7.59 -34.99 32.82
C TYR A 165 -6.21 -34.52 33.32
N TYR A 166 -6.24 -33.63 34.32
CA TYR A 166 -5.06 -32.96 34.91
C TYR A 166 -3.95 -33.95 35.28
N GLY A 167 -2.71 -33.63 34.90
CA GLY A 167 -1.51 -34.40 35.23
C GLY A 167 -1.34 -35.68 34.42
N ARG A 168 -2.10 -35.87 33.34
CA ARG A 168 -2.19 -37.15 32.61
C ARG A 168 -2.05 -37.03 31.09
N ILE A 169 -1.46 -35.93 30.60
CA ILE A 169 -1.22 -35.67 29.17
C ILE A 169 -0.48 -36.84 28.50
N SER A 170 0.54 -37.39 29.16
CA SER A 170 1.34 -38.56 28.70
C SER A 170 0.51 -39.81 28.43
N TYR A 171 -0.69 -39.91 29.01
CA TYR A 171 -1.63 -41.02 28.83
C TYR A 171 -2.76 -40.68 27.85
N VAL A 172 -3.39 -39.50 27.99
CA VAL A 172 -4.58 -39.16 27.20
C VAL A 172 -4.26 -38.72 25.78
N VAL A 173 -3.10 -38.11 25.52
CA VAL A 173 -2.69 -37.72 24.16
C VAL A 173 -2.47 -38.96 23.28
N PRO A 174 -1.70 -39.98 23.70
CA PRO A 174 -1.58 -41.21 22.92
C PRO A 174 -2.89 -42.00 22.79
N LYS A 175 -3.78 -41.97 23.80
CA LYS A 175 -5.12 -42.57 23.69
C LYS A 175 -6.02 -41.84 22.69
N ALA A 176 -5.95 -40.50 22.62
CA ALA A 176 -6.68 -39.73 21.63
C ALA A 176 -6.16 -40.00 20.21
N ALA A 177 -4.84 -40.06 20.03
CA ALA A 177 -4.23 -40.48 18.77
C ALA A 177 -4.63 -41.93 18.38
N LEU A 178 -4.69 -42.85 19.36
CA LEU A 178 -5.18 -44.23 19.12
C LEU A 178 -6.61 -44.24 18.60
N ASN A 179 -7.45 -43.28 19.01
CA ASN A 179 -8.83 -43.21 18.56
C ASN A 179 -8.90 -42.98 17.05
N ALA A 180 -8.20 -41.95 16.56
CA ALA A 180 -8.12 -41.64 15.13
C ALA A 180 -7.38 -42.75 14.36
N LEU A 181 -6.31 -43.33 14.92
CA LEU A 181 -5.60 -44.46 14.30
C LEU A 181 -6.55 -45.64 14.04
N SER A 182 -7.44 -45.91 14.99
CA SER A 182 -8.41 -47.00 14.90
C SER A 182 -9.46 -46.75 13.81
N GLN A 183 -9.91 -45.50 13.65
CA GLN A 183 -10.84 -45.13 12.57
C GLN A 183 -10.17 -45.27 11.20
N THR A 184 -8.91 -44.84 11.08
CA THR A 184 -8.13 -45.03 9.85
C THR A 184 -7.90 -46.50 9.55
N ALA A 185 -7.52 -47.30 10.55
CA ALA A 185 -7.34 -48.74 10.39
C ALA A 185 -8.66 -49.43 9.96
N ALA A 186 -9.82 -48.96 10.45
CA ALA A 186 -11.12 -49.47 10.01
C ALA A 186 -11.36 -49.24 8.51
N ARG A 187 -10.97 -48.07 7.98
CA ARG A 187 -11.07 -47.76 6.55
C ARG A 187 -10.13 -48.65 5.72
N GLU A 188 -8.91 -48.88 6.18
CA GLU A 188 -7.93 -49.71 5.46
C GLU A 188 -8.24 -51.22 5.50
N LEU A 189 -8.71 -51.72 6.64
CA LEU A 189 -8.99 -53.15 6.84
C LEU A 189 -10.41 -53.57 6.40
N GLY A 190 -11.33 -52.61 6.24
CA GLY A 190 -12.68 -52.87 5.78
C GLY A 190 -12.74 -53.56 4.42
N ASP A 191 -11.86 -53.18 3.48
CA ASP A 191 -11.74 -53.81 2.15
C ASP A 191 -11.32 -55.29 2.23
N LEU A 192 -10.66 -55.70 3.32
CA LEU A 192 -10.27 -57.09 3.59
C LEU A 192 -11.34 -57.86 4.37
N GLY A 193 -12.49 -57.23 4.65
CA GLY A 193 -13.55 -57.81 5.48
C GLY A 193 -13.21 -57.90 6.96
N VAL A 194 -12.20 -57.15 7.43
CA VAL A 194 -11.79 -57.11 8.85
C VAL A 194 -12.33 -55.84 9.48
N ARG A 195 -13.10 -56.01 10.56
CA ARG A 195 -13.73 -54.91 11.28
C ARG A 195 -12.77 -54.34 12.32
N VAL A 196 -12.77 -53.02 12.50
CA VAL A 196 -12.01 -52.36 13.57
C VAL A 196 -12.93 -51.45 14.35
N ASN A 197 -13.11 -51.71 15.65
CA ASN A 197 -14.01 -50.94 16.50
C ASN A 197 -13.31 -50.50 17.79
N LEU A 198 -13.83 -49.45 18.42
CA LEU A 198 -13.28 -48.90 19.66
C LEU A 198 -14.24 -49.11 20.82
N ILE A 199 -13.67 -49.39 22.00
CA ILE A 199 -14.38 -49.30 23.27
C ILE A 199 -13.80 -48.12 24.04
N TYR A 200 -14.69 -47.28 24.58
CA TYR A 200 -14.36 -46.20 25.51
C TYR A 200 -14.84 -46.56 26.92
N PRO A 201 -14.02 -47.23 27.73
CA PRO A 201 -14.30 -47.39 29.14
C PRO A 201 -14.39 -46.03 29.84
N GLY A 202 -15.42 -45.87 30.66
CA GLY A 202 -15.49 -44.86 31.70
C GLY A 202 -14.43 -45.08 32.81
N PRO A 203 -14.50 -44.30 33.90
CA PRO A 203 -13.81 -44.68 35.12
C PRO A 203 -14.31 -46.07 35.53
N ILE A 204 -13.45 -47.09 35.58
CA ILE A 204 -13.86 -48.46 35.93
C ILE A 204 -13.75 -48.68 37.42
N GLU A 205 -14.85 -49.09 38.05
CA GLU A 205 -14.93 -49.31 39.49
C GLU A 205 -13.84 -50.28 40.00
N GLY A 206 -13.13 -49.88 41.04
CA GLY A 206 -12.06 -50.64 41.66
C GLY A 206 -11.04 -49.77 42.39
N GLU A 207 -10.10 -50.39 43.11
CA GLU A 207 -9.07 -49.69 43.90
C GLU A 207 -8.19 -48.77 43.03
N ARG A 208 -7.87 -49.19 41.81
CA ARG A 208 -7.00 -48.44 40.90
C ARG A 208 -7.55 -47.06 40.54
N ILE A 209 -8.84 -46.96 40.19
CA ILE A 209 -9.43 -45.67 39.79
C ILE A 209 -9.56 -44.73 40.98
N ARG A 210 -9.87 -45.27 42.17
CA ARG A 210 -9.96 -44.50 43.41
C ARG A 210 -8.60 -43.91 43.79
N GLY A 211 -7.54 -44.71 43.71
CA GLY A 211 -6.17 -44.24 43.92
C GLY A 211 -5.73 -43.19 42.90
N ALA A 212 -6.08 -43.36 41.62
CA ALA A 212 -5.76 -42.39 40.58
C ALA A 212 -6.47 -41.04 40.77
N PHE A 213 -7.75 -41.05 41.16
CA PHE A 213 -8.49 -39.82 41.48
C PHE A 213 -7.98 -39.15 42.75
N GLN A 214 -7.63 -39.92 43.78
CA GLN A 214 -7.00 -39.37 44.97
C GLN A 214 -5.67 -38.68 44.63
N ALA A 215 -4.78 -39.34 43.88
CA ALA A 215 -3.52 -38.74 43.45
C ALA A 215 -3.74 -37.48 42.60
N MET A 216 -4.81 -37.45 41.78
CA MET A 216 -5.18 -36.26 41.02
C MET A 216 -5.69 -35.12 41.91
N ASP A 217 -6.52 -35.42 42.91
CA ASP A 217 -6.99 -34.42 43.89
C ASP A 217 -5.79 -33.85 44.67
N GLU A 218 -4.83 -34.69 45.06
CA GLU A 218 -3.58 -34.28 45.72
C GLU A 218 -2.72 -33.38 44.81
N LEU A 219 -2.51 -33.75 43.54
CA LEU A 219 -1.82 -32.92 42.55
C LEU A 219 -2.55 -31.59 42.29
N LYS A 220 -3.88 -31.59 42.38
CA LYS A 220 -4.70 -30.37 42.27
C LYS A 220 -4.76 -29.55 43.56
N GLY A 221 -4.24 -30.05 44.68
CA GLY A 221 -4.45 -29.42 45.99
C GLY A 221 -5.94 -29.30 46.38
N GLN A 222 -6.79 -30.22 45.89
CA GLN A 222 -8.22 -30.25 46.15
C GLN A 222 -8.58 -31.27 47.25
N ALA A 223 -9.78 -31.15 47.80
CA ALA A 223 -10.28 -32.13 48.77
C ALA A 223 -10.44 -33.51 48.12
N ALA A 224 -10.16 -34.57 48.87
CA ALA A 224 -10.36 -35.93 48.38
C ALA A 224 -11.81 -36.16 47.93
N GLN A 225 -11.99 -36.93 46.85
CA GLN A 225 -13.26 -37.22 46.15
C GLN A 225 -13.73 -36.13 45.17
N THR A 226 -13.08 -34.96 45.10
CA THR A 226 -13.52 -33.89 44.18
C THR A 226 -13.52 -34.34 42.72
N THR A 227 -12.44 -34.98 42.26
CA THR A 227 -12.34 -35.50 40.89
C THR A 227 -13.37 -36.61 40.63
N ALA A 228 -13.64 -37.47 41.61
CA ALA A 228 -14.62 -38.54 41.48
C ALA A 228 -16.04 -37.96 41.28
N ASP A 229 -16.42 -36.99 42.10
CA ASP A 229 -17.72 -36.32 42.02
C ASP A 229 -17.89 -35.56 40.69
N GLN A 230 -16.84 -34.91 40.19
CA GLN A 230 -16.86 -34.26 38.88
C GLN A 230 -17.23 -35.24 37.75
N PHE A 231 -16.61 -36.43 37.71
CA PHE A 231 -16.93 -37.42 36.69
C PHE A 231 -18.29 -38.09 36.89
N LEU A 232 -18.73 -38.29 38.14
CA LEU A 232 -20.09 -38.75 38.43
C LEU A 232 -21.14 -37.72 37.98
N ASN A 233 -20.84 -36.42 38.09
CA ASN A 233 -21.78 -35.37 37.74
C ASN A 233 -22.10 -35.29 36.24
N VAL A 234 -21.17 -35.69 35.38
CA VAL A 234 -21.39 -35.75 33.92
C VAL A 234 -22.03 -37.05 33.45
N MET A 235 -22.21 -38.06 34.31
CA MET A 235 -22.90 -39.31 33.98
C MET A 235 -24.43 -39.12 33.98
N ARG A 236 -25.08 -39.53 32.88
CA ARG A 236 -26.54 -39.44 32.73
C ARG A 236 -27.27 -40.63 33.37
N LEU A 237 -26.68 -41.83 33.37
CA LEU A 237 -27.32 -43.06 33.84
C LEU A 237 -26.97 -43.37 35.31
N GLY A 238 -27.99 -43.47 36.16
CA GLY A 238 -27.88 -44.09 37.49
C GLY A 238 -28.09 -45.60 37.41
N ARG A 239 -27.35 -46.37 38.21
CA ARG A 239 -27.46 -47.84 38.33
C ARG A 239 -27.95 -48.22 39.74
N PRO A 240 -28.65 -49.34 39.91
CA PRO A 240 -29.13 -49.77 41.22
C PRO A 240 -27.96 -50.05 42.17
N ASP A 241 -28.03 -49.52 43.39
CA ASP A 241 -27.19 -49.93 44.51
C ASP A 241 -27.67 -51.26 45.13
N ALA A 242 -27.05 -51.69 46.23
CA ALA A 242 -27.40 -52.93 46.93
C ALA A 242 -28.86 -52.96 47.44
N GLU A 243 -29.46 -51.79 47.64
CA GLU A 243 -30.85 -51.61 48.07
C GLU A 243 -31.82 -51.36 46.89
N GLY A 244 -31.32 -51.41 45.64
CA GLY A 244 -32.11 -51.22 44.43
C GLY A 244 -32.40 -49.75 44.07
N ARG A 245 -31.77 -48.78 44.75
CA ARG A 245 -31.95 -47.35 44.47
C ARG A 245 -31.03 -46.91 43.33
N PRO A 246 -31.50 -46.08 42.39
CA PRO A 246 -30.66 -45.59 41.30
C PRO A 246 -29.63 -44.57 41.84
N VAL A 247 -28.35 -44.93 41.80
CA VAL A 247 -27.23 -44.06 42.17
C VAL A 247 -26.28 -43.90 40.99
N ARG A 248 -25.64 -42.74 40.86
CA ARG A 248 -24.55 -42.58 39.89
C ARG A 248 -23.33 -43.31 40.42
N SER A 249 -22.87 -44.31 39.68
CA SER A 249 -21.72 -45.14 40.02
C SER A 249 -20.86 -45.37 38.78
N PHE A 250 -19.67 -45.92 38.97
CA PHE A 250 -18.75 -46.21 37.88
C PHE A 250 -19.09 -47.54 37.18
N PRO A 251 -18.89 -47.66 35.86
CA PRO A 251 -18.98 -48.93 35.15
C PRO A 251 -18.03 -49.99 35.71
N HIS A 252 -18.36 -51.27 35.52
CA HIS A 252 -17.53 -52.39 35.93
C HIS A 252 -16.77 -52.98 34.74
N ALA A 253 -15.67 -53.69 35.02
CA ALA A 253 -14.90 -54.40 33.99
C ALA A 253 -15.75 -55.43 33.22
N SER A 254 -16.80 -55.98 33.83
CA SER A 254 -17.76 -56.88 33.19
C SER A 254 -18.59 -56.21 32.08
N ASP A 255 -18.89 -54.91 32.20
CA ASP A 255 -19.61 -54.16 31.17
C ASP A 255 -18.72 -53.99 29.93
N VAL A 256 -17.43 -53.70 30.15
CA VAL A 256 -16.40 -53.62 29.08
C VAL A 256 -16.21 -54.98 28.41
N ALA A 257 -16.10 -56.06 29.20
CA ALA A 257 -15.96 -57.41 28.66
C ALA A 257 -17.18 -57.88 27.86
N SER A 258 -18.39 -57.53 28.29
CA SER A 258 -19.62 -57.85 27.55
C SER A 258 -19.69 -57.11 26.21
N THR A 259 -19.21 -55.86 26.19
CA THR A 259 -19.09 -55.05 24.97
C THR A 259 -18.03 -55.63 24.03
N ALA A 260 -16.86 -56.03 24.56
CA ALA A 260 -15.82 -56.69 23.79
C ALA A 260 -16.29 -58.03 23.19
N LEU A 261 -17.07 -58.81 23.96
CA LEU A 261 -17.67 -60.06 23.49
C LEU A 261 -18.62 -59.81 22.32
N PHE A 262 -19.49 -58.79 22.43
CA PHE A 262 -20.39 -58.41 21.35
C PHE A 262 -19.63 -58.04 20.08
N LEU A 263 -18.62 -57.16 20.18
CA LEU A 263 -17.81 -56.74 19.04
C LEU A 263 -17.04 -57.91 18.39
N ALA A 264 -16.53 -58.84 19.21
CA ALA A 264 -15.78 -60.02 18.77
C ALA A 264 -16.66 -61.07 18.06
N SER A 265 -17.93 -61.16 18.46
CA SER A 265 -18.89 -62.09 17.89
C SER A 265 -19.37 -61.64 16.49
N ASP A 266 -20.08 -62.53 15.81
CA ASP A 266 -20.70 -62.23 14.51
C ASP A 266 -21.96 -61.35 14.66
N ASP A 267 -22.47 -61.17 15.89
CA ASP A 267 -23.60 -60.26 16.16
C ASP A 267 -23.25 -58.80 15.82
N ALA A 268 -21.97 -58.45 15.84
CA ALA A 268 -21.47 -57.13 15.46
C ALA A 268 -20.91 -57.08 14.02
N ALA A 269 -21.15 -58.10 13.18
CA ALA A 269 -20.56 -58.21 11.84
C ALA A 269 -20.84 -57.00 10.91
N ALA A 270 -21.87 -56.20 11.22
CA ALA A 270 -22.19 -54.98 10.49
C ALA A 270 -21.48 -53.71 11.02
N LEU A 271 -20.72 -53.79 12.13
CA LEU A 271 -20.09 -52.64 12.79
C LEU A 271 -18.59 -52.60 12.47
N SER A 272 -18.12 -51.50 11.88
CA SER A 272 -16.70 -51.18 11.69
C SER A 272 -16.52 -49.66 11.74
N GLY A 273 -15.45 -49.20 12.35
CA GLY A 273 -15.20 -47.77 12.62
C GLY A 273 -16.04 -47.19 13.75
N GLU A 274 -16.80 -48.04 14.48
CA GLU A 274 -17.73 -47.59 15.51
C GLU A 274 -17.05 -47.43 16.88
N SER A 275 -17.58 -46.50 17.67
CA SER A 275 -17.12 -46.20 19.03
C SER A 275 -18.20 -46.52 20.05
N LEU A 276 -17.94 -47.50 20.93
CA LEU A 276 -18.87 -47.89 21.99
C LEU A 276 -18.44 -47.33 23.35
N GLU A 277 -19.25 -46.43 23.90
CA GLU A 277 -18.98 -45.74 25.18
C GLU A 277 -19.57 -46.50 26.37
N VAL A 278 -18.71 -47.19 27.12
CA VAL A 278 -19.08 -47.91 28.34
C VAL A 278 -18.85 -46.98 29.53
N THR A 279 -19.65 -45.92 29.62
CA THR A 279 -19.39 -44.75 30.49
C THR A 279 -20.54 -44.38 31.43
N ASN A 280 -21.64 -45.13 31.43
CA ASN A 280 -22.92 -44.69 32.04
C ASN A 280 -23.44 -43.36 31.42
N GLY A 281 -23.17 -43.14 30.12
CA GLY A 281 -23.66 -42.00 29.36
C GLY A 281 -23.04 -40.68 29.80
N MET A 282 -21.70 -40.62 29.90
CA MET A 282 -20.99 -39.37 30.19
C MET A 282 -21.22 -38.33 29.09
N ASP A 283 -21.59 -37.11 29.48
CA ASP A 283 -21.84 -36.01 28.56
C ASP A 283 -20.54 -35.29 28.16
N LEU A 284 -19.86 -35.81 27.14
CA LEU A 284 -18.62 -35.24 26.61
C LEU A 284 -18.68 -35.14 25.08
N PRO A 285 -18.23 -34.04 24.47
CA PRO A 285 -18.21 -33.90 23.01
C PRO A 285 -17.24 -34.89 22.37
N ALA A 286 -17.55 -35.35 21.15
CA ALA A 286 -16.69 -36.23 20.35
C ALA A 286 -15.40 -35.54 19.90
N GLU A 287 -15.54 -34.28 19.51
CA GLU A 287 -14.49 -33.39 19.06
C GLU A 287 -14.86 -31.94 19.41
N SER A 288 -13.88 -31.12 19.77
CA SER A 288 -14.05 -29.66 19.88
C SER A 288 -13.59 -28.98 18.59
N HIS A 289 -14.53 -28.61 17.72
CA HIS A 289 -14.19 -28.00 16.44
C HIS A 289 -15.17 -26.93 15.94
N THR A 290 -14.66 -26.06 15.07
CA THR A 290 -15.43 -25.14 14.25
C THR A 290 -14.73 -24.91 12.90
N THR A 291 -15.41 -24.29 11.94
CA THR A 291 -14.86 -23.93 10.63
C THR A 291 -14.81 -22.42 10.47
N PHE A 292 -13.74 -21.87 9.90
CA PHE A 292 -13.68 -20.43 9.62
C PHE A 292 -14.76 -20.00 8.63
N THR A 293 -15.51 -18.96 8.99
CA THR A 293 -16.59 -18.39 8.17
C THR A 293 -16.25 -17.03 7.55
N ALA A 294 -15.09 -16.46 7.88
CA ALA A 294 -14.63 -15.17 7.37
C ALA A 294 -13.11 -15.16 7.21
N ARG A 295 -12.59 -14.33 6.30
CA ARG A 295 -11.15 -14.12 6.20
C ARG A 295 -10.60 -13.36 7.42
N PRO A 296 -9.35 -13.63 7.84
CA PRO A 296 -8.71 -12.89 8.92
C PRO A 296 -8.39 -11.45 8.48
N GLY A 297 -8.95 -10.46 9.17
CA GLY A 297 -8.55 -9.05 9.03
C GLY A 297 -7.33 -8.75 9.89
N LEU A 298 -6.27 -8.21 9.28
CA LEU A 298 -4.99 -7.89 9.91
C LEU A 298 -4.63 -6.42 9.68
N ARG A 299 -4.06 -5.77 10.71
CA ARG A 299 -3.54 -4.40 10.64
C ARG A 299 -2.02 -4.40 10.74
N ALA A 300 -1.38 -3.43 10.09
CA ALA A 300 0.09 -3.30 10.06
C ALA A 300 0.76 -3.04 11.43
N VAL A 301 -0.04 -2.82 12.48
CA VAL A 301 0.43 -2.52 13.85
C VAL A 301 0.03 -3.57 14.88
N ASP A 302 -0.70 -4.62 14.49
CA ASP A 302 -1.21 -5.64 15.44
C ASP A 302 -0.08 -6.37 16.17
N GLY A 303 1.08 -6.49 15.53
CA GLY A 303 2.26 -7.19 16.01
C GLY A 303 3.30 -6.31 16.70
N SER A 304 3.10 -4.99 16.80
CA SER A 304 4.10 -4.09 17.37
C SER A 304 4.54 -4.53 18.78
N ASN A 305 5.86 -4.64 18.98
CA ASN A 305 6.51 -5.14 20.20
C ASN A 305 6.16 -6.58 20.59
N ARG A 306 5.69 -7.42 19.66
CA ARG A 306 5.47 -8.85 19.89
C ARG A 306 6.52 -9.67 19.17
N VAL A 307 6.97 -10.73 19.84
CA VAL A 307 7.91 -11.71 19.28
C VAL A 307 7.22 -13.07 19.22
N VAL A 308 7.25 -13.71 18.05
CA VAL A 308 6.65 -15.01 17.81
C VAL A 308 7.73 -16.04 17.47
N LEU A 309 7.71 -17.18 18.16
CA LEU A 309 8.56 -18.34 17.85
C LEU A 309 7.86 -19.28 16.86
N ILE A 310 8.48 -19.58 15.73
CA ILE A 310 8.01 -20.59 14.78
C ILE A 310 8.83 -21.86 14.99
N CYS A 311 8.24 -22.89 15.58
CA CYS A 311 8.83 -24.22 15.73
C CYS A 311 8.48 -25.08 14.52
N ALA A 312 9.45 -25.28 13.62
CA ALA A 312 9.24 -25.97 12.34
C ALA A 312 10.19 -27.17 12.16
N GLY A 313 9.73 -28.13 11.36
CA GLY A 313 10.53 -29.25 10.87
C GLY A 313 11.35 -28.84 9.64
N ASP A 314 10.96 -29.33 8.47
CA ASP A 314 11.53 -29.03 7.15
C ASP A 314 10.57 -28.24 6.24
N GLN A 315 9.49 -27.66 6.79
CA GLN A 315 8.48 -26.85 6.08
C GLN A 315 8.97 -25.42 5.76
N LEU A 316 9.97 -25.29 4.89
CA LEU A 316 10.58 -23.97 4.61
C LEU A 316 9.60 -22.96 3.99
N GLU A 317 8.67 -23.41 3.15
CA GLU A 317 7.66 -22.56 2.50
C GLU A 317 6.71 -21.94 3.53
N ASP A 318 6.15 -22.77 4.42
CA ASP A 318 5.27 -22.35 5.51
C ASP A 318 5.97 -21.36 6.46
N VAL A 319 7.23 -21.63 6.80
CA VAL A 319 8.06 -20.75 7.65
C VAL A 319 8.23 -19.38 7.00
N MET A 320 8.49 -19.33 5.69
CA MET A 320 8.66 -18.07 4.96
C MET A 320 7.35 -17.29 4.85
N ALA A 321 6.25 -17.98 4.55
CA ALA A 321 4.91 -17.37 4.48
C ALA A 321 4.49 -16.77 5.84
N LEU A 322 4.61 -17.54 6.93
CA LEU A 322 4.33 -17.08 8.28
C LEU A 322 5.20 -15.87 8.67
N THR A 323 6.50 -15.94 8.38
CA THR A 323 7.43 -14.83 8.65
C THR A 323 7.01 -13.56 7.91
N GLY A 324 6.59 -13.67 6.65
CA GLY A 324 6.12 -12.55 5.84
C GLY A 324 4.87 -11.89 6.41
N VAL A 325 3.88 -12.69 6.82
CA VAL A 325 2.63 -12.17 7.42
C VAL A 325 2.89 -11.50 8.76
N LEU A 326 3.63 -12.15 9.66
CA LEU A 326 3.93 -11.61 11.00
C LEU A 326 4.66 -10.26 10.92
N ARG A 327 5.65 -10.14 10.02
CA ARG A 327 6.38 -8.88 9.79
C ARG A 327 5.50 -7.80 9.19
N SER A 328 4.59 -8.16 8.28
CA SER A 328 3.64 -7.23 7.70
C SER A 328 2.68 -6.63 8.75
N CYS A 329 2.47 -7.35 9.85
CA CYS A 329 1.73 -6.88 11.03
C CYS A 329 2.60 -6.15 12.07
N GLY A 330 3.92 -6.05 11.85
CA GLY A 330 4.86 -5.40 12.76
C GLY A 330 5.41 -6.27 13.90
N ALA A 331 5.24 -7.60 13.84
CA ALA A 331 5.81 -8.54 14.82
C ALA A 331 7.20 -9.05 14.40
N ASP A 332 8.05 -9.33 15.40
CA ASP A 332 9.32 -10.01 15.23
C ASP A 332 9.11 -11.54 15.20
N ALA A 333 9.84 -12.21 14.32
CA ALA A 333 9.77 -13.67 14.17
C ALA A 333 11.13 -14.30 14.47
N VAL A 334 11.13 -15.31 15.34
CA VAL A 334 12.27 -16.21 15.60
C VAL A 334 11.90 -17.59 15.05
N ILE A 335 12.82 -18.18 14.30
CA ILE A 335 12.58 -19.43 13.57
C ILE A 335 13.40 -20.54 14.20
N GLY A 336 12.73 -21.53 14.81
CA GLY A 336 13.33 -22.74 15.36
C GLY A 336 13.18 -23.91 14.40
N LEU A 337 14.29 -24.47 13.94
CA LEU A 337 14.30 -25.62 13.02
C LEU A 337 14.91 -26.88 13.67
N ARG A 338 14.28 -28.03 13.40
CA ARG A 338 14.66 -29.33 13.98
C ARG A 338 15.98 -29.91 13.48
N SER A 339 16.50 -29.47 12.35
CA SER A 339 17.74 -30.00 11.77
C SER A 339 18.67 -28.87 11.32
N ARG A 340 19.99 -29.12 11.38
CA ARG A 340 21.00 -28.15 10.92
C ARG A 340 20.99 -28.01 9.41
N GLU A 341 20.58 -29.06 8.70
CA GLU A 341 20.37 -29.07 7.26
C GLU A 341 19.25 -28.10 6.85
N ALA A 342 18.10 -28.12 7.54
CA ALA A 342 17.02 -27.19 7.29
C ALA A 342 17.43 -25.73 7.56
N ILE A 343 18.21 -25.49 8.62
CA ILE A 343 18.78 -24.17 8.91
C ILE A 343 19.63 -23.68 7.73
N ALA A 344 20.57 -24.49 7.26
CA ALA A 344 21.44 -24.12 6.15
C ALA A 344 20.65 -23.84 4.86
N LEU A 345 19.60 -24.61 4.58
CA LEU A 345 18.73 -24.38 3.42
C LEU A 345 17.92 -23.08 3.53
N LEU A 346 17.40 -22.76 4.72
CA LEU A 346 16.69 -21.51 4.96
C LEU A 346 17.63 -20.30 4.85
N GLU A 347 18.81 -20.38 5.45
CA GLU A 347 19.84 -19.33 5.36
C GLU A 347 20.26 -19.06 3.92
N SER A 348 20.46 -20.12 3.12
CA SER A 348 20.74 -20.00 1.68
C SER A 348 19.59 -19.33 0.93
N SER A 349 18.34 -19.74 1.22
CA SER A 349 17.15 -19.18 0.58
C SER A 349 16.95 -17.69 0.90
N LEU A 350 17.22 -17.28 2.14
CA LEU A 350 17.19 -15.88 2.58
C LEU A 350 18.29 -15.05 1.90
N ALA A 351 19.48 -15.62 1.68
CA ALA A 351 20.59 -14.94 1.02
C ALA A 351 20.35 -14.75 -0.49
N GLU A 352 19.72 -15.71 -1.17
CA GLU A 352 19.39 -15.63 -2.60
C GLU A 352 18.20 -14.71 -2.88
N SER A 353 17.25 -14.61 -1.94
CA SER A 353 16.06 -13.77 -2.06
C SER A 353 16.33 -12.27 -1.82
N ARG A 354 17.27 -11.69 -2.60
CA ARG A 354 17.57 -10.24 -2.68
C ARG A 354 16.35 -9.34 -3.00
N ARG A 355 15.13 -9.90 -3.07
CA ARG A 355 13.84 -9.20 -3.11
C ARG A 355 13.36 -8.67 -1.75
N PHE A 356 13.89 -9.14 -0.61
CA PHE A 356 13.51 -8.62 0.71
C PHE A 356 14.38 -7.44 1.20
N ALA A 357 15.33 -6.97 0.38
CA ALA A 357 16.25 -5.89 0.70
C ALA A 357 15.64 -4.49 0.44
N GLY A 358 14.69 -4.09 1.29
CA GLY A 358 14.50 -2.67 1.61
C GLY A 358 15.61 -2.19 2.56
N ALA A 359 15.91 -0.89 2.63
CA ALA A 359 17.00 -0.30 3.43
C ALA A 359 16.90 -0.51 4.97
N SER A 360 15.94 -1.32 5.45
CA SER A 360 15.67 -1.59 6.87
C SER A 360 15.48 -3.09 7.17
N PHE A 361 15.93 -4.00 6.29
CA PHE A 361 15.77 -5.44 6.50
C PHE A 361 16.71 -5.96 7.61
N ILE A 362 16.13 -6.35 8.74
CA ILE A 362 16.79 -7.14 9.78
C ILE A 362 16.44 -8.61 9.52
N PRO A 363 17.41 -9.53 9.31
CA PRO A 363 17.12 -10.96 9.14
C PRO A 363 16.49 -11.56 10.40
N PRO A 364 15.58 -12.55 10.28
CA PRO A 364 15.02 -13.23 11.46
C PRO A 364 16.11 -14.01 12.20
N ILE A 365 15.95 -14.15 13.51
CA ILE A 365 16.84 -15.00 14.32
C ILE A 365 16.48 -16.46 14.03
N ILE A 366 17.47 -17.27 13.64
CA ILE A 366 17.30 -18.70 13.37
C ILE A 366 18.00 -19.49 14.47
N VAL A 367 17.30 -20.45 15.07
CA VAL A 367 17.78 -21.29 16.18
C VAL A 367 17.58 -22.76 15.87
N HIS A 368 18.44 -23.60 16.44
CA HIS A 368 18.26 -25.05 16.39
C HIS A 368 17.39 -25.51 17.55
N LEU A 369 16.31 -26.24 17.23
CA LEU A 369 15.30 -26.68 18.20
C LEU A 369 14.87 -28.11 17.84
N ASP A 370 15.49 -29.11 18.47
CA ASP A 370 15.13 -30.53 18.30
C ASP A 370 14.42 -31.05 19.55
N PRO A 371 13.14 -31.44 19.47
CA PRO A 371 12.40 -31.94 20.64
C PRO A 371 12.89 -33.28 21.19
N ARG A 372 13.74 -34.00 20.45
CA ARG A 372 14.43 -35.20 20.94
C ARG A 372 15.58 -34.86 21.88
N GLU A 373 16.06 -33.62 21.83
CA GLU A 373 17.08 -33.05 22.71
C GLU A 373 16.51 -31.80 23.40
N PRO A 374 15.66 -31.94 24.45
CA PRO A 374 14.94 -30.82 25.05
C PRO A 374 15.83 -29.65 25.52
N THR A 375 17.10 -29.91 25.80
CA THR A 375 18.12 -28.89 26.13
C THR A 375 18.35 -27.89 25.00
N THR A 376 18.12 -28.28 23.74
CA THR A 376 18.20 -27.37 22.59
C THR A 376 17.07 -26.34 22.60
N ILE A 377 15.87 -26.73 23.04
CA ILE A 377 14.73 -25.83 23.21
C ILE A 377 15.03 -24.81 24.32
N ASP A 378 15.64 -25.26 25.41
CA ASP A 378 16.04 -24.38 26.51
C ASP A 378 17.09 -23.36 26.09
N ALA A 379 18.09 -23.80 25.33
CA ALA A 379 19.11 -22.91 24.78
C ALA A 379 18.49 -21.87 23.82
N ALA A 380 17.52 -22.27 22.99
CA ALA A 380 16.80 -21.36 22.11
C ALA A 380 15.99 -20.31 22.89
N LEU A 381 15.24 -20.73 23.92
CA LEU A 381 14.45 -19.82 24.75
C LEU A 381 15.32 -18.88 25.58
N ALA A 382 16.46 -19.34 26.10
CA ALA A 382 17.43 -18.50 26.78
C ALA A 382 18.00 -17.43 25.85
N LEU A 383 18.41 -17.82 24.63
CA LEU A 383 18.90 -16.88 23.61
C LEU A 383 17.83 -15.84 23.24
N MET A 384 16.57 -16.26 23.11
CA MET A 384 15.45 -15.32 22.88
C MET A 384 15.24 -14.37 24.06
N LEU A 385 15.34 -14.85 25.30
CA LEU A 385 15.20 -13.99 26.47
C LEU A 385 16.27 -12.89 26.49
N GLU A 386 17.51 -13.22 26.14
CA GLU A 386 18.63 -12.27 26.07
C GLU A 386 18.51 -11.25 24.92
N ASN A 387 17.95 -11.66 23.77
CA ASN A 387 17.95 -10.83 22.56
C ASN A 387 16.62 -10.11 22.28
N THR A 388 15.49 -10.70 22.69
CA THR A 388 14.15 -10.23 22.32
C THR A 388 13.15 -10.20 23.49
N GLY A 389 13.57 -10.56 24.71
CA GLY A 389 12.68 -10.66 25.87
C GLY A 389 11.79 -11.91 25.91
N GLY A 390 12.06 -12.90 25.04
CA GLY A 390 11.32 -14.16 24.97
C GLY A 390 10.07 -14.15 24.05
N PRO A 391 9.49 -15.32 23.76
CA PRO A 391 8.32 -15.42 22.89
C PRO A 391 7.03 -14.98 23.59
N HIS A 392 6.27 -14.10 22.92
CA HIS A 392 4.91 -13.72 23.31
C HIS A 392 3.87 -14.74 22.81
N GLY A 393 4.21 -15.46 21.75
CA GLY A 393 3.44 -16.58 21.23
C GLY A 393 4.31 -17.55 20.44
N ALA A 394 3.77 -18.73 20.15
CA ALA A 394 4.46 -19.78 19.41
C ALA A 394 3.57 -20.40 18.33
N ILE A 395 4.17 -20.77 17.21
CA ILE A 395 3.56 -21.56 16.14
C ILE A 395 4.28 -22.90 16.13
N ILE A 396 3.53 -24.00 16.21
CA ILE A 396 4.09 -25.35 16.18
C ILE A 396 3.63 -26.04 14.91
N LEU A 397 4.57 -26.28 14.00
CA LEU A 397 4.35 -27.03 12.77
C LEU A 397 4.67 -28.52 13.00
N PRO A 398 4.19 -29.42 12.12
CA PRO A 398 4.52 -30.84 12.20
C PRO A 398 6.04 -31.06 12.08
N ALA A 399 6.50 -32.23 12.45
CA ALA A 399 7.92 -32.59 12.36
C ALA A 399 8.44 -32.61 10.92
N ARG A 400 7.57 -32.92 9.96
CA ARG A 400 7.91 -33.08 8.54
C ARG A 400 6.86 -32.47 7.63
N ALA A 401 7.28 -31.93 6.49
CA ALA A 401 6.43 -31.38 5.44
C ALA A 401 5.58 -32.44 4.75
N LYS A 402 6.09 -33.68 4.72
CA LYS A 402 5.38 -34.84 4.17
C LYS A 402 5.17 -35.87 5.26
N ALA A 403 3.95 -36.43 5.29
CA ALA A 403 3.61 -37.51 6.20
C ALA A 403 4.58 -38.68 5.99
N PRO A 404 5.05 -39.33 7.08
CA PRO A 404 6.07 -40.35 6.97
C PRO A 404 5.55 -41.62 6.28
N ALA A 405 4.25 -41.96 6.42
CA ALA A 405 3.63 -43.13 5.80
C ALA A 405 2.29 -42.80 5.12
N GLU A 406 1.95 -43.51 4.04
CA GLU A 406 0.68 -43.36 3.30
C GLU A 406 -0.48 -44.16 3.89
N ARG A 407 -0.19 -45.19 4.69
CA ARG A 407 -1.15 -46.12 5.29
C ARG A 407 -0.71 -46.50 6.69
N VAL A 408 -1.66 -46.70 7.61
CA VAL A 408 -1.36 -47.06 9.01
C VAL A 408 -1.12 -48.56 9.19
N VAL A 409 -1.83 -49.42 8.46
CA VAL A 409 -1.71 -50.88 8.62
C VAL A 409 -0.41 -51.42 8.04
N THR A 410 0.06 -50.83 6.93
CA THR A 410 1.27 -51.27 6.24
C THR A 410 2.47 -50.34 6.48
N ALA A 411 2.38 -49.43 7.46
CA ALA A 411 3.45 -48.51 7.79
C ALA A 411 4.73 -49.27 8.21
N PRO A 412 5.90 -48.99 7.59
CA PRO A 412 7.20 -49.45 8.06
C PRO A 412 7.47 -49.03 9.50
N ASP A 413 8.25 -49.83 10.24
CA ASP A 413 8.51 -49.56 11.66
C ASP A 413 9.25 -48.24 11.87
N GLU A 414 10.20 -47.91 10.99
CA GLU A 414 10.94 -46.66 11.04
C GLU A 414 10.01 -45.45 10.96
N GLN A 415 9.03 -45.49 10.06
CA GLN A 415 8.06 -44.40 9.86
C GLN A 415 7.08 -44.28 11.03
N ALA A 416 6.63 -45.41 11.59
CA ALA A 416 5.78 -45.39 12.77
C ALA A 416 6.54 -44.88 14.01
N ASN A 417 7.78 -45.34 14.23
CA ASN A 417 8.61 -44.88 15.33
C ASN A 417 8.94 -43.39 15.22
N ALA A 418 9.25 -42.91 14.00
CA ALA A 418 9.42 -41.49 13.74
C ALA A 418 8.16 -40.69 14.08
N PHE A 419 6.97 -41.16 13.69
CA PHE A 419 5.72 -40.50 14.04
C PHE A 419 5.47 -40.46 15.56
N LEU A 420 5.67 -41.57 16.27
CA LEU A 420 5.50 -41.64 17.73
C LEU A 420 6.44 -40.67 18.45
N ASN A 421 7.71 -40.62 18.04
CA ASN A 421 8.74 -39.85 18.73
C ASN A 421 8.77 -38.37 18.29
N GLU A 422 8.64 -38.09 17.00
CA GLU A 422 8.82 -36.73 16.45
C GLU A 422 7.51 -35.93 16.44
N GLU A 423 6.37 -36.57 16.12
CA GLU A 423 5.08 -35.87 16.00
C GLU A 423 4.30 -35.88 17.33
N ILE A 424 4.12 -37.05 17.96
CA ILE A 424 3.33 -37.15 19.20
C ILE A 424 4.18 -36.72 20.41
N ALA A 425 5.25 -37.44 20.71
CA ALA A 425 6.10 -37.12 21.86
C ALA A 425 6.81 -35.76 21.67
N GLY A 426 7.32 -35.50 20.47
CA GLY A 426 8.05 -34.26 20.17
C GLY A 426 7.19 -33.00 20.34
N THR A 427 5.92 -33.04 19.91
CA THR A 427 5.00 -31.90 20.12
C THR A 427 4.75 -31.67 21.61
N VAL A 428 4.51 -32.72 22.39
CA VAL A 428 4.35 -32.61 23.85
C VAL A 428 5.62 -32.03 24.49
N ALA A 429 6.81 -32.47 24.07
CA ALA A 429 8.09 -31.96 24.58
C ALA A 429 8.27 -30.45 24.33
N ILE A 430 7.95 -29.96 23.13
CA ILE A 430 7.99 -28.52 22.81
C ILE A 430 7.04 -27.75 23.74
N THR A 431 5.81 -28.23 23.87
CA THR A 431 4.80 -27.57 24.71
C THR A 431 5.18 -27.56 26.19
N ALA A 432 5.81 -28.64 26.69
CA ALA A 432 6.29 -28.73 28.05
C ALA A 432 7.37 -27.68 28.37
N ARG A 433 8.33 -27.47 27.45
CA ARG A 433 9.37 -26.45 27.62
C ARG A 433 8.82 -25.02 27.50
N LEU A 434 7.89 -24.77 26.57
CA LEU A 434 7.20 -23.48 26.46
C LEU A 434 6.37 -23.15 27.71
N ALA A 435 5.60 -24.12 28.21
CA ALA A 435 4.83 -23.99 29.43
C ALA A 435 5.74 -23.67 30.63
N HIS A 436 6.84 -24.40 30.76
CA HIS A 436 7.84 -24.17 31.81
C HIS A 436 8.44 -22.76 31.72
N HIS A 437 8.78 -22.29 30.52
CA HIS A 437 9.28 -20.93 30.31
C HIS A 437 8.27 -19.86 30.75
N TRP A 438 7.03 -19.91 30.27
CA TRP A 438 6.02 -18.89 30.61
C TRP A 438 5.61 -18.92 32.08
N GLN A 439 5.64 -20.08 32.75
CA GLN A 439 5.41 -20.15 34.21
C GLN A 439 6.49 -19.43 35.02
N GLN A 440 7.71 -19.28 34.48
CA GLN A 440 8.82 -18.58 35.14
C GLN A 440 8.80 -17.07 34.91
N VAL A 441 8.10 -16.57 33.89
CA VAL A 441 8.04 -15.14 33.59
C VAL A 441 7.22 -14.42 34.67
N ARG A 442 7.73 -13.26 35.13
CA ARG A 442 7.04 -12.34 36.02
C ARG A 442 6.94 -10.98 35.36
N ILE A 443 5.73 -10.41 35.33
CA ILE A 443 5.47 -9.06 34.78
C ILE A 443 5.69 -8.05 35.90
N ALA A 444 6.63 -7.13 35.69
CA ALA A 444 6.89 -6.04 36.62
C ALA A 444 5.65 -5.12 36.79
N PRO A 445 5.42 -4.53 37.97
CA PRO A 445 4.30 -3.61 38.19
C PRO A 445 4.26 -2.47 37.17
N GLY A 446 3.14 -2.33 36.44
CA GLY A 446 2.95 -1.29 35.43
C GLY A 446 3.44 -1.63 34.01
N ALA A 447 4.12 -2.78 33.82
CA ALA A 447 4.47 -3.28 32.50
C ALA A 447 3.23 -3.87 31.77
N PRO A 448 3.14 -3.76 30.43
CA PRO A 448 2.02 -4.31 29.68
C PRO A 448 1.98 -5.83 29.80
N SER A 449 0.84 -6.36 30.24
CA SER A 449 0.59 -7.80 30.30
C SER A 449 0.16 -8.33 28.93
N TYR A 450 0.56 -9.56 28.62
CA TYR A 450 0.11 -10.31 27.46
C TYR A 450 -0.22 -11.73 27.88
N GLN A 451 -1.19 -12.36 27.21
CA GLN A 451 -1.49 -13.77 27.42
C GLN A 451 -0.76 -14.58 26.35
N PRO A 452 0.07 -15.57 26.72
CA PRO A 452 0.72 -16.43 25.75
C PRO A 452 -0.26 -17.11 24.80
N ARG A 453 0.08 -17.16 23.51
CA ARG A 453 -0.72 -17.81 22.47
C ARG A 453 0.06 -18.91 21.77
N VAL A 454 -0.56 -20.07 21.56
CA VAL A 454 0.05 -21.16 20.79
C VAL A 454 -0.88 -21.60 19.67
N ILE A 455 -0.37 -21.64 18.44
CA ILE A 455 -1.11 -22.18 17.30
C ILE A 455 -0.38 -23.41 16.78
N PHE A 456 -1.05 -24.56 16.86
CA PHE A 456 -0.62 -25.77 16.15
C PHE A 456 -1.19 -25.69 14.74
N MET A 457 -0.35 -25.70 13.71
CA MET A 457 -0.82 -25.62 12.32
C MET A 457 -0.50 -26.92 11.60
N SER A 458 -1.50 -27.61 11.05
CA SER A 458 -1.26 -28.83 10.27
C SER A 458 -0.54 -28.53 8.95
N ASN A 459 0.02 -29.56 8.31
CA ASN A 459 0.36 -29.47 6.89
C ASN A 459 -0.92 -29.30 6.03
N GLY A 460 -0.73 -28.88 4.78
CA GLY A 460 -1.78 -28.95 3.76
C GLY A 460 -2.12 -30.39 3.36
N ASP A 461 -3.05 -30.53 2.43
CA ASP A 461 -3.52 -31.84 1.96
C ASP A 461 -2.38 -32.66 1.33
N ASP A 462 -2.15 -33.86 1.87
CA ASP A 462 -1.17 -34.81 1.35
C ASP A 462 -1.63 -35.57 0.09
N ARG A 463 -2.89 -35.36 -0.33
CA ARG A 463 -3.58 -36.04 -1.45
C ARG A 463 -3.65 -37.56 -1.30
N ARG A 464 -3.46 -38.06 -0.08
CA ARG A 464 -3.39 -39.48 0.29
C ARG A 464 -4.28 -39.79 1.49
N GLY A 465 -5.26 -38.92 1.75
CA GLY A 465 -6.28 -39.11 2.78
C GLY A 465 -5.90 -38.57 4.16
N ASN A 466 -4.74 -37.92 4.31
CA ASN A 466 -4.30 -37.22 5.53
C ASN A 466 -4.31 -38.07 6.79
N VAL A 467 -4.06 -39.38 6.62
CA VAL A 467 -4.33 -40.41 7.63
C VAL A 467 -3.55 -40.19 8.93
N LEU A 468 -2.25 -39.86 8.84
CA LEU A 468 -1.43 -39.57 10.02
C LEU A 468 -1.63 -38.15 10.54
N ALA A 469 -2.06 -37.23 9.68
CA ALA A 469 -2.39 -35.86 10.11
C ALA A 469 -3.64 -35.83 10.99
N ASP A 470 -4.64 -36.70 10.73
CA ASP A 470 -5.81 -36.86 11.59
C ASP A 470 -5.46 -37.56 12.93
N VAL A 471 -4.54 -38.53 12.92
CA VAL A 471 -3.99 -39.13 14.15
C VAL A 471 -3.29 -38.08 15.01
N ALA A 472 -2.45 -37.24 14.40
CA ALA A 472 -1.78 -36.14 15.09
C ALA A 472 -2.79 -35.10 15.59
N ARG A 473 -3.81 -34.75 14.79
CA ARG A 473 -4.90 -33.85 15.19
C ARG A 473 -5.58 -34.32 16.46
N ALA A 474 -6.03 -35.57 16.53
CA ALA A 474 -6.71 -36.07 17.72
C ALA A 474 -5.82 -36.02 18.97
N GLY A 475 -4.53 -36.35 18.82
CA GLY A 475 -3.55 -36.23 19.91
C GLY A 475 -3.34 -34.78 20.37
N ILE A 476 -3.15 -33.86 19.43
CA ILE A 476 -2.91 -32.43 19.69
C ILE A 476 -4.17 -31.77 20.28
N GLU A 477 -5.36 -32.12 19.81
CA GLU A 477 -6.62 -31.64 20.39
C GLU A 477 -6.65 -31.93 21.90
N GLN A 478 -6.31 -33.16 22.28
CA GLN A 478 -6.33 -33.56 23.67
C GLN A 478 -5.18 -32.95 24.47
N LEU A 479 -4.02 -32.71 23.85
CA LEU A 479 -2.93 -31.94 24.44
C LEU A 479 -3.40 -30.52 24.77
N VAL A 480 -4.01 -29.83 23.82
CA VAL A 480 -4.53 -28.47 23.99
C VAL A 480 -5.60 -28.42 25.08
N ARG A 481 -6.54 -29.37 25.07
CA ARG A 481 -7.62 -29.45 26.05
C ARG A 481 -7.08 -29.50 27.48
N VAL A 482 -6.20 -30.46 27.75
CA VAL A 482 -5.66 -30.64 29.10
C VAL A 482 -4.67 -29.52 29.44
N TRP A 483 -3.88 -29.02 28.50
CA TRP A 483 -2.95 -27.92 28.77
C TRP A 483 -3.67 -26.62 29.12
N ARG A 484 -4.75 -26.26 28.41
CA ARG A 484 -5.59 -25.10 28.78
C ARG A 484 -6.14 -25.25 30.20
N HIS A 485 -6.63 -26.45 30.54
CA HIS A 485 -7.16 -26.74 31.86
C HIS A 485 -6.09 -26.68 32.96
N GLU A 486 -4.92 -27.29 32.74
CA GLU A 486 -3.78 -27.23 33.66
C GLU A 486 -3.30 -25.80 33.88
N ALA A 487 -3.10 -25.04 32.79
CA ALA A 487 -2.62 -23.66 32.86
C ALA A 487 -3.60 -22.73 33.61
N HIS A 488 -4.90 -22.95 33.46
CA HIS A 488 -5.91 -22.19 34.20
C HIS A 488 -5.81 -22.45 35.71
N LEU A 489 -5.80 -23.72 36.12
CA LEU A 489 -5.69 -24.11 37.53
C LEU A 489 -4.35 -23.65 38.15
N ASP A 490 -3.26 -23.74 37.41
CA ASP A 490 -1.94 -23.30 37.88
C ASP A 490 -1.90 -21.77 38.06
N HIS A 491 -2.56 -21.01 37.17
CA HIS A 491 -2.71 -19.57 37.29
C HIS A 491 -3.57 -19.17 38.49
N GLU A 492 -4.70 -19.84 38.73
CA GLU A 492 -5.56 -19.59 39.91
C GLU A 492 -4.82 -19.79 41.25
N ARG A 493 -3.84 -20.70 41.27
CA ARG A 493 -2.99 -20.96 42.45
C ARG A 493 -1.82 -19.98 42.60
N SER A 494 -1.48 -19.25 41.54
CA SER A 494 -0.34 -18.34 41.52
C SER A 494 -0.75 -16.95 42.00
N ALA A 495 -0.30 -16.53 43.18
CA ALA A 495 -0.55 -15.19 43.70
C ALA A 495 0.51 -14.18 43.20
N PRO A 496 0.17 -12.88 43.05
CA PRO A 496 1.16 -11.83 42.86
C PRO A 496 2.14 -11.79 44.05
N ASP A 497 3.43 -11.66 43.75
CA ASP A 497 4.50 -11.58 44.75
C ASP A 497 5.39 -10.33 44.54
N GLU A 498 6.46 -10.19 45.35
CA GLU A 498 7.41 -9.07 45.24
C GLU A 498 8.18 -9.04 43.90
N LEU A 499 8.20 -10.14 43.14
CA LEU A 499 8.88 -10.28 41.85
C LEU A 499 7.96 -9.91 40.66
N GLY A 500 6.65 -9.81 40.87
CA GLY A 500 5.69 -9.32 39.89
C GLY A 500 4.42 -10.19 39.78
N GLN A 501 3.58 -9.89 38.77
CA GLN A 501 2.39 -10.69 38.48
C GLN A 501 2.73 -11.84 37.52
N PRO A 502 2.16 -13.05 37.71
CA PRO A 502 2.29 -14.13 36.74
C PRO A 502 1.60 -13.76 35.42
N LEU A 503 2.06 -14.34 34.31
CA LEU A 503 1.36 -14.22 33.03
C LEU A 503 -0.06 -14.82 33.14
N PRO A 504 -1.05 -14.27 32.42
CA PRO A 504 -2.34 -14.93 32.25
C PRO A 504 -2.17 -16.34 31.65
N PRO A 505 -3.10 -17.27 31.91
CA PRO A 505 -2.96 -18.67 31.48
C PRO A 505 -2.87 -18.77 29.97
N ILE A 506 -2.09 -19.71 29.44
CA ILE A 506 -1.91 -19.86 27.98
C ILE A 506 -3.26 -20.08 27.28
N TRP A 507 -3.36 -19.63 26.04
CA TRP A 507 -4.47 -20.02 25.15
C TRP A 507 -3.93 -20.62 23.87
N ALA A 508 -4.36 -21.83 23.53
CA ALA A 508 -3.82 -22.58 22.41
C ALA A 508 -4.93 -23.09 21.48
N ASN A 509 -4.77 -23.00 20.16
CA ASN A 509 -5.71 -23.56 19.18
C ASN A 509 -4.95 -24.39 18.14
N GLN A 510 -5.67 -25.23 17.40
CA GLN A 510 -5.14 -25.98 16.27
C GLN A 510 -5.82 -25.55 14.97
N ILE A 511 -5.06 -25.19 13.94
CA ILE A 511 -5.57 -24.88 12.59
C ILE A 511 -5.38 -26.09 11.67
N ILE A 512 -6.49 -26.55 11.07
CA ILE A 512 -6.53 -27.72 10.21
C ILE A 512 -6.63 -27.31 8.74
N ARG A 513 -5.54 -27.50 8.00
CA ARG A 513 -5.37 -27.06 6.61
C ARG A 513 -5.69 -28.13 5.58
N TYR A 514 -5.46 -29.40 5.90
CA TYR A 514 -5.54 -30.50 4.93
C TYR A 514 -6.96 -30.80 4.39
N VAL A 515 -7.98 -30.13 4.91
CA VAL A 515 -9.36 -30.19 4.40
C VAL A 515 -9.62 -29.23 3.23
N ASN A 516 -8.71 -28.28 2.97
CA ASN A 516 -8.80 -27.32 1.89
C ASN A 516 -7.70 -27.58 0.84
N HIS A 517 -8.09 -27.53 -0.43
CA HIS A 517 -7.24 -27.86 -1.58
C HIS A 517 -6.95 -26.66 -2.50
N GLU A 518 -7.32 -25.45 -2.10
CA GLU A 518 -7.13 -24.23 -2.88
C GLU A 518 -5.69 -23.69 -2.73
N ASP A 519 -5.20 -23.02 -3.77
CA ASP A 519 -3.81 -22.52 -3.81
C ASP A 519 -3.53 -21.48 -2.70
N ASP A 520 -4.55 -20.74 -2.25
CA ASP A 520 -4.45 -19.72 -1.20
C ASP A 520 -4.68 -20.26 0.23
N SER A 521 -4.77 -21.59 0.39
CA SER A 521 -4.92 -22.27 1.69
C SER A 521 -3.82 -21.89 2.69
N LEU A 522 -2.55 -21.86 2.24
CA LEU A 522 -1.42 -21.48 3.09
C LEU A 522 -1.53 -20.02 3.54
N ASP A 523 -1.80 -19.10 2.61
CA ASP A 523 -1.92 -17.67 2.91
C ASP A 523 -3.05 -17.40 3.91
N PHE A 524 -4.21 -18.06 3.73
CA PHE A 524 -5.32 -17.97 4.66
C PHE A 524 -4.92 -18.47 6.06
N ALA A 525 -4.30 -19.64 6.14
CA ALA A 525 -3.88 -20.22 7.41
C ALA A 525 -2.82 -19.37 8.13
N CYS A 526 -1.87 -18.80 7.38
CA CYS A 526 -0.89 -17.86 7.91
C CYS A 526 -1.55 -16.59 8.46
N ALA A 527 -2.51 -16.02 7.72
CA ALA A 527 -3.26 -14.85 8.19
C ALA A 527 -4.10 -15.15 9.44
N ALA A 528 -4.74 -16.33 9.50
CA ALA A 528 -5.55 -16.75 10.64
C ALA A 528 -4.67 -16.99 11.87
N THR A 529 -3.52 -17.63 11.66
CA THR A 529 -2.48 -17.81 12.67
C THR A 529 -2.04 -16.46 13.24
N ALA A 530 -1.68 -15.50 12.39
CA ALA A 530 -1.27 -14.16 12.83
C ALA A 530 -2.40 -13.44 13.58
N GLN A 531 -3.65 -13.53 13.13
CA GLN A 531 -4.78 -12.88 13.81
C GLN A 531 -4.97 -13.45 15.23
N LEU A 532 -4.92 -14.77 15.38
CA LEU A 532 -5.12 -15.42 16.68
C LEU A 532 -3.95 -15.19 17.65
N LEU A 533 -2.72 -15.03 17.14
CA LEU A 533 -1.54 -14.72 17.96
C LEU A 533 -1.46 -13.25 18.37
N LEU A 534 -1.81 -12.33 17.46
CA LEU A 534 -1.55 -10.90 17.62
C LEU A 534 -2.76 -10.13 18.17
N SER A 535 -3.97 -10.70 18.10
CA SER A 535 -5.18 -10.09 18.66
C SER A 535 -5.53 -10.65 20.05
N ASN A 536 -6.51 -10.03 20.70
CA ASN A 536 -7.09 -10.53 21.96
C ASN A 536 -8.22 -11.55 21.73
N ARG A 537 -8.44 -12.00 20.49
CA ARG A 537 -9.49 -12.97 20.16
C ARG A 537 -9.19 -14.32 20.80
N GLN A 538 -10.21 -14.92 21.43
CA GLN A 538 -10.17 -16.27 21.94
C GLN A 538 -11.30 -17.06 21.29
N ILE A 539 -10.97 -18.22 20.73
CA ILE A 539 -11.94 -19.18 20.20
C ILE A 539 -11.92 -20.39 21.13
N GLU A 540 -13.11 -20.76 21.63
CA GLU A 540 -13.30 -21.86 22.57
C GLU A 540 -12.98 -23.20 21.92
N GLU A 541 -13.45 -23.41 20.69
CA GLU A 541 -13.17 -24.62 19.94
C GLU A 541 -11.68 -24.80 19.67
N ILE A 542 -11.20 -26.04 19.84
CA ILE A 542 -9.78 -26.36 19.73
C ILE A 542 -9.36 -26.47 18.27
N ASN A 543 -10.06 -27.29 17.49
CA ASN A 543 -9.77 -27.52 16.08
C ASN A 543 -10.51 -26.51 15.20
N LEU A 544 -9.74 -25.71 14.48
CA LEU A 544 -10.22 -24.66 13.58
C LEU A 544 -9.97 -25.10 12.14
N TYR A 545 -11.00 -25.60 11.49
CA TYR A 545 -10.92 -26.08 10.11
C TYR A 545 -10.97 -24.91 9.13
N LEU A 546 -10.10 -24.96 8.11
CA LEU A 546 -10.31 -24.14 6.92
C LEU A 546 -11.59 -24.59 6.21
N PRO A 547 -12.39 -23.67 5.64
CA PRO A 547 -13.53 -24.07 4.82
C PRO A 547 -13.03 -24.75 3.55
N THR A 548 -13.82 -25.68 3.01
CA THR A 548 -13.47 -26.40 1.78
C THR A 548 -13.43 -25.51 0.54
N ASN A 549 -14.14 -24.37 0.57
CA ASN A 549 -14.11 -23.32 -0.44
C ASN A 549 -14.01 -21.94 0.23
N LEU A 550 -12.83 -21.34 0.21
CA LEU A 550 -12.52 -20.07 0.86
C LEU A 550 -13.38 -18.95 0.29
N ALA A 551 -13.44 -18.78 -1.03
CA ALA A 551 -14.14 -17.65 -1.65
C ALA A 551 -15.65 -17.70 -1.42
N ALA A 552 -16.28 -18.87 -1.60
CA ALA A 552 -17.71 -19.03 -1.41
C ALA A 552 -18.13 -18.90 0.06
N THR A 553 -17.31 -19.35 1.01
CA THR A 553 -17.61 -19.25 2.44
C THR A 553 -17.32 -17.85 3.00
N THR A 554 -16.23 -17.20 2.57
CA THR A 554 -15.75 -15.95 3.18
C THR A 554 -16.16 -14.68 2.42
N GLY A 555 -16.61 -14.81 1.17
CA GLY A 555 -17.00 -13.68 0.33
C GLY A 555 -15.85 -12.97 -0.40
N SER A 556 -14.59 -13.41 -0.25
CA SER A 556 -13.43 -12.81 -0.92
C SER A 556 -12.40 -13.84 -1.42
N GLY A 557 -11.76 -13.54 -2.56
CA GLY A 557 -10.84 -14.44 -3.25
C GLY A 557 -9.38 -14.41 -2.75
N ARG A 558 -8.98 -13.44 -1.91
CA ARG A 558 -7.61 -13.29 -1.38
C ARG A 558 -7.60 -12.65 0.03
N PRO A 559 -6.55 -12.88 0.85
CA PRO A 559 -6.36 -12.14 2.10
C PRO A 559 -6.06 -10.67 1.81
N SER A 560 -6.74 -9.77 2.50
CA SER A 560 -6.57 -8.33 2.39
C SER A 560 -5.57 -7.81 3.43
N PHE A 561 -4.47 -7.21 2.95
CA PHE A 561 -3.48 -6.58 3.83
C PHE A 561 -3.85 -5.11 4.08
N GLY A 562 -4.56 -4.88 5.19
CA GLY A 562 -4.44 -3.77 6.16
C GLY A 562 -4.60 -2.30 5.77
N TRP A 563 -4.23 -1.85 4.56
CA TRP A 563 -4.30 -0.41 4.21
C TRP A 563 -5.39 -0.08 3.20
N ALA A 564 -5.69 -0.96 2.24
CA ALA A 564 -6.77 -0.72 1.28
C ALA A 564 -8.15 -0.82 1.97
N GLU A 565 -8.31 -1.77 2.89
CA GLU A 565 -9.54 -1.92 3.68
C GLU A 565 -9.77 -0.78 4.68
N SER A 566 -8.71 -0.16 5.20
CA SER A 566 -8.85 0.97 6.14
C SER A 566 -9.29 2.26 5.45
N LEU A 567 -9.22 2.33 4.11
CA LEU A 567 -9.80 3.42 3.34
C LEU A 567 -11.31 3.26 3.11
N ILE A 568 -11.84 2.03 3.21
CA ILE A 568 -13.25 1.75 2.97
C ILE A 568 -14.09 2.57 3.96
N GLY A 569 -14.97 3.41 3.43
CA GLY A 569 -15.84 4.27 4.22
C GLY A 569 -15.46 5.75 4.16
N LEU A 570 -14.21 6.08 3.82
CA LEU A 570 -13.74 7.48 3.80
C LEU A 570 -14.49 8.32 2.75
N HIS A 571 -14.79 7.73 1.59
CA HIS A 571 -15.51 8.40 0.50
C HIS A 571 -16.76 7.63 0.05
N LEU A 572 -17.32 6.81 0.94
CA LEU A 572 -18.48 5.99 0.61
C LEU A 572 -19.65 6.85 0.12
N GLY A 573 -20.18 6.50 -1.05
CA GLY A 573 -21.32 7.17 -1.66
C GLY A 573 -21.00 8.48 -2.39
N LYS A 574 -19.73 8.91 -2.42
CA LYS A 574 -19.31 10.08 -3.20
C LYS A 574 -19.09 9.74 -4.66
N VAL A 575 -19.36 10.69 -5.55
CA VAL A 575 -19.08 10.58 -6.99
C VAL A 575 -17.99 11.56 -7.38
N ALA A 576 -16.88 11.07 -7.92
CA ALA A 576 -15.75 11.87 -8.40
C ALA A 576 -15.64 11.87 -9.92
N MET A 577 -15.53 13.05 -10.51
CA MET A 577 -15.22 13.24 -11.93
C MET A 577 -13.78 13.74 -12.06
N ILE A 578 -12.94 12.99 -12.77
CA ILE A 578 -11.49 13.21 -12.82
C ILE A 578 -11.04 13.37 -14.27
N THR A 579 -10.51 14.55 -14.61
CA THR A 579 -9.89 14.78 -15.92
C THR A 579 -8.44 14.29 -15.93
N GLY A 580 -7.97 13.74 -17.05
CA GLY A 580 -6.63 13.15 -17.13
C GLY A 580 -6.46 11.89 -16.27
N GLY A 581 -7.53 11.10 -16.13
CA GLY A 581 -7.60 9.94 -15.23
C GLY A 581 -6.96 8.65 -15.74
N SER A 582 -6.31 8.65 -16.91
CA SER A 582 -5.77 7.43 -17.53
C SER A 582 -4.39 7.00 -17.02
N ALA A 583 -3.68 7.88 -16.30
CA ALA A 583 -2.31 7.65 -15.82
C ALA A 583 -1.94 8.70 -14.75
N GLY A 584 -0.75 8.56 -14.16
CA GLY A 584 -0.19 9.57 -13.28
C GLY A 584 -1.00 9.78 -12.00
N ILE A 585 -0.92 11.00 -11.46
CA ILE A 585 -1.68 11.42 -10.27
C ILE A 585 -3.18 11.19 -10.46
N GLY A 586 -3.77 11.61 -11.58
CA GLY A 586 -5.20 11.44 -11.85
C GLY A 586 -5.66 9.98 -11.81
N GLY A 587 -4.88 9.09 -12.41
CA GLY A 587 -5.15 7.65 -12.36
C GLY A 587 -5.06 7.06 -10.95
N GLN A 588 -4.02 7.41 -10.20
CA GLN A 588 -3.85 6.94 -8.81
C GLN A 588 -4.91 7.51 -7.87
N VAL A 589 -5.31 8.78 -8.02
CA VAL A 589 -6.40 9.36 -7.24
C VAL A 589 -7.73 8.67 -7.57
N GLY A 590 -8.00 8.38 -8.86
CA GLY A 590 -9.16 7.60 -9.26
C GLY A 590 -9.20 6.21 -8.64
N ARG A 591 -8.06 5.49 -8.67
CA ARG A 591 -7.89 4.19 -8.02
C ARG A 591 -8.19 4.25 -6.51
N LEU A 592 -7.56 5.18 -5.80
CA LEU A 592 -7.68 5.29 -4.35
C LEU A 592 -9.05 5.79 -3.89
N LEU A 593 -9.68 6.72 -4.62
CA LEU A 593 -11.05 7.14 -4.35
C LEU A 593 -12.03 5.99 -4.51
N ALA A 594 -11.86 5.16 -5.55
CA ALA A 594 -12.69 3.98 -5.76
C ALA A 594 -12.53 2.97 -4.61
N LEU A 595 -11.28 2.67 -4.22
CA LEU A 595 -10.97 1.80 -3.07
C LEU A 595 -11.55 2.35 -1.76
N ALA A 596 -11.59 3.67 -1.59
CA ALA A 596 -12.20 4.33 -0.44
C ALA A 596 -13.74 4.38 -0.46
N GLY A 597 -14.37 3.82 -1.51
CA GLY A 597 -15.82 3.69 -1.64
C GLY A 597 -16.49 4.74 -2.52
N ALA A 598 -15.76 5.61 -3.21
CA ALA A 598 -16.34 6.52 -4.19
C ALA A 598 -16.73 5.78 -5.49
N ARG A 599 -17.61 6.40 -6.28
CA ARG A 599 -17.78 6.10 -7.71
C ARG A 599 -16.94 7.09 -8.50
N VAL A 600 -16.27 6.64 -9.54
CA VAL A 600 -15.31 7.47 -10.27
C VAL A 600 -15.61 7.46 -11.78
N MET A 601 -15.65 8.65 -12.38
CA MET A 601 -15.60 8.86 -13.82
C MET A 601 -14.20 9.32 -14.21
N LEU A 602 -13.48 8.49 -14.96
CA LEU A 602 -12.14 8.79 -15.46
C LEU A 602 -12.21 9.25 -16.91
N ALA A 603 -11.83 10.51 -17.17
CA ALA A 603 -11.82 11.08 -18.50
C ALA A 603 -10.40 11.31 -19.01
N ALA A 604 -10.12 10.93 -20.26
CA ALA A 604 -8.84 11.19 -20.93
C ALA A 604 -8.96 10.97 -22.44
N ARG A 605 -7.91 11.38 -23.18
CA ARG A 605 -7.82 11.21 -24.64
C ARG A 605 -7.54 9.77 -25.08
N ASP A 606 -6.75 9.02 -24.30
CA ASP A 606 -6.27 7.69 -24.67
C ASP A 606 -7.20 6.60 -24.13
N LYS A 607 -8.06 6.09 -25.02
CA LYS A 607 -9.01 5.01 -24.67
C LYS A 607 -8.33 3.76 -24.14
N VAL A 608 -7.21 3.34 -24.73
CA VAL A 608 -6.53 2.09 -24.36
C VAL A 608 -6.01 2.19 -22.92
N LYS A 609 -5.38 3.31 -22.57
CA LYS A 609 -4.90 3.53 -21.20
C LYS A 609 -6.02 3.66 -20.18
N LEU A 610 -7.15 4.28 -20.55
CA LEU A 610 -8.34 4.34 -19.70
C LEU A 610 -8.90 2.95 -19.42
N ASP A 611 -9.05 2.12 -20.44
CA ASP A 611 -9.58 0.76 -20.27
C ASP A 611 -8.61 -0.08 -19.41
N GLN A 612 -7.30 0.06 -19.60
CA GLN A 612 -6.28 -0.61 -18.78
C GLN A 612 -6.37 -0.22 -17.30
N ILE A 613 -6.38 1.09 -16.99
CA ILE A 613 -6.44 1.53 -15.59
C ILE A 613 -7.79 1.21 -14.96
N ARG A 614 -8.90 1.31 -15.70
CA ARG A 614 -10.21 0.88 -15.24
C ARG A 614 -10.19 -0.59 -14.84
N ASN A 615 -9.69 -1.46 -15.72
CA ASN A 615 -9.67 -2.90 -15.45
C ASN A 615 -8.77 -3.24 -14.25
N SER A 616 -7.64 -2.54 -14.08
CA SER A 616 -6.81 -2.65 -12.88
C SER A 616 -7.59 -2.28 -11.62
N ILE A 617 -8.26 -1.12 -11.61
CA ILE A 617 -9.03 -0.65 -10.44
C ILE A 617 -10.18 -1.61 -10.15
N VAL A 618 -10.94 -2.04 -11.17
CA VAL A 618 -12.04 -3.00 -11.00
C VAL A 618 -11.54 -4.32 -10.42
N GLY A 619 -10.39 -4.82 -10.89
CA GLY A 619 -9.73 -6.00 -10.33
C GLY A 619 -9.44 -5.83 -8.83
N GLU A 620 -8.83 -4.72 -8.43
CA GLU A 620 -8.54 -4.42 -7.03
C GLU A 620 -9.81 -4.25 -6.17
N LEU A 621 -10.86 -3.64 -6.70
CA LEU A 621 -12.14 -3.51 -6.01
C LEU A 621 -12.80 -4.87 -5.76
N LEU A 622 -12.74 -5.78 -6.74
CA LEU A 622 -13.22 -7.16 -6.58
C LEU A 622 -12.39 -7.93 -5.55
N GLU A 623 -11.06 -7.74 -5.55
CA GLU A 623 -10.17 -8.33 -4.54
C GLU A 623 -10.50 -7.87 -3.12
N VAL A 624 -10.89 -6.61 -2.94
CA VAL A 624 -11.27 -6.01 -1.65
C VAL A 624 -12.74 -6.31 -1.26
N GLY A 625 -13.55 -6.86 -2.16
CA GLY A 625 -14.92 -7.33 -1.87
C GLY A 625 -16.05 -6.37 -2.24
N TYR A 626 -15.83 -5.44 -3.18
CA TYR A 626 -16.92 -4.62 -3.74
C TYR A 626 -17.77 -5.41 -4.75
N ASN A 627 -19.04 -5.64 -4.42
CA ASN A 627 -19.99 -6.38 -5.27
C ASN A 627 -20.34 -5.67 -6.60
N ASP A 628 -20.23 -4.34 -6.68
CA ASP A 628 -20.59 -3.53 -7.84
C ASP A 628 -19.39 -2.88 -8.53
N ALA A 629 -18.19 -3.46 -8.39
CA ALA A 629 -16.91 -2.90 -8.84
C ALA A 629 -16.94 -2.28 -10.25
N ASP A 630 -17.47 -3.01 -11.25
CA ASP A 630 -17.62 -2.52 -12.62
C ASP A 630 -18.51 -1.27 -12.73
N ALA A 631 -19.59 -1.21 -11.96
CA ALA A 631 -20.49 -0.07 -11.94
C ALA A 631 -19.88 1.13 -11.22
N ARG A 632 -18.92 0.93 -10.31
CA ARG A 632 -18.27 2.04 -9.56
C ARG A 632 -17.25 2.81 -10.40
N VAL A 633 -16.61 2.17 -11.37
CA VAL A 633 -15.53 2.75 -12.16
C VAL A 633 -15.95 2.84 -13.62
N GLN A 634 -16.14 4.07 -14.09
CA GLN A 634 -16.58 4.34 -15.46
C GLN A 634 -15.56 5.25 -16.15
N VAL A 635 -15.49 5.15 -17.48
CA VAL A 635 -14.51 5.88 -18.28
C VAL A 635 -15.20 6.70 -19.37
N PHE A 636 -14.59 7.85 -19.69
CA PHE A 636 -14.99 8.72 -20.80
C PHE A 636 -13.78 8.97 -21.73
N PRO A 637 -13.62 8.14 -22.79
CA PRO A 637 -12.50 8.27 -23.72
C PRO A 637 -12.66 9.48 -24.65
N ASP A 638 -11.61 9.76 -25.44
CA ASP A 638 -11.58 10.80 -26.48
C ASP A 638 -11.85 12.24 -25.99
N CYS A 639 -11.73 12.45 -24.68
CA CYS A 639 -11.97 13.72 -24.03
C CYS A 639 -10.73 14.61 -24.08
N ASP A 640 -10.79 15.69 -24.87
CA ASP A 640 -9.81 16.77 -24.86
C ASP A 640 -10.37 17.96 -24.07
N VAL A 641 -9.74 18.28 -22.95
CA VAL A 641 -10.16 19.40 -22.08
C VAL A 641 -10.05 20.77 -22.75
N ALA A 642 -9.31 20.89 -23.87
CA ALA A 642 -9.30 22.12 -24.65
C ALA A 642 -10.53 22.30 -25.56
N ARG A 643 -11.41 21.28 -25.66
CA ARG A 643 -12.63 21.29 -26.48
C ARG A 643 -13.87 21.38 -25.59
N GLU A 644 -14.58 22.49 -25.67
CA GLU A 644 -15.78 22.78 -24.87
C GLU A 644 -16.88 21.71 -25.02
N ALA A 645 -17.10 21.21 -26.25
CA ALA A 645 -18.07 20.15 -26.51
C ALA A 645 -17.78 18.86 -25.73
N ASP A 646 -16.51 18.49 -25.56
CA ASP A 646 -16.11 17.30 -24.80
C ASP A 646 -16.36 17.49 -23.30
N MET A 647 -16.14 18.71 -22.78
CA MET A 647 -16.39 19.03 -21.37
C MET A 647 -17.89 18.96 -21.04
N ALA A 648 -18.74 19.50 -21.93
CA ALA A 648 -20.19 19.38 -21.79
C ALA A 648 -20.65 17.91 -21.82
N ALA A 649 -20.17 17.13 -22.80
CA ALA A 649 -20.49 15.72 -22.93
C ALA A 649 -19.99 14.87 -21.73
N LEU A 650 -18.82 15.20 -21.17
CA LEU A 650 -18.30 14.54 -19.97
C LEU A 650 -19.23 14.77 -18.76
N VAL A 651 -19.69 16.01 -18.54
CA VAL A 651 -20.62 16.32 -17.45
C VAL A 651 -21.95 15.59 -17.64
N GLU A 652 -22.54 15.67 -18.84
CA GLU A 652 -23.79 14.97 -19.17
C GLU A 652 -23.67 13.46 -18.93
N ARG A 653 -22.59 12.85 -19.44
CA ARG A 653 -22.35 11.41 -19.29
C ARG A 653 -22.17 11.02 -17.82
N THR A 654 -21.47 11.83 -17.04
CA THR A 654 -21.25 11.56 -15.61
C THR A 654 -22.56 11.60 -14.84
N LEU A 655 -23.40 12.61 -15.09
CA LEU A 655 -24.72 12.74 -14.47
C LEU A 655 -25.68 11.63 -14.91
N ALA A 656 -25.70 11.26 -16.19
CA ALA A 656 -26.50 10.14 -16.67
C ALA A 656 -26.10 8.80 -16.04
N THR A 657 -24.81 8.63 -15.73
CA THR A 657 -24.27 7.38 -15.19
C THR A 657 -24.44 7.28 -13.67
N PHE A 658 -24.20 8.37 -12.94
CA PHE A 658 -24.13 8.35 -11.48
C PHE A 658 -25.17 9.22 -10.76
N GLY A 659 -25.93 10.04 -11.50
CA GLY A 659 -27.00 10.90 -10.98
C GLY A 659 -26.52 12.18 -10.27
N ARG A 660 -25.24 12.28 -9.91
CA ARG A 660 -24.65 13.42 -9.19
C ARG A 660 -23.15 13.51 -9.43
N VAL A 661 -22.54 14.63 -9.04
CA VAL A 661 -21.09 14.79 -8.90
C VAL A 661 -20.82 15.47 -7.56
N ASP A 662 -20.05 14.81 -6.69
CA ASP A 662 -19.62 15.36 -5.41
C ASP A 662 -18.24 16.00 -5.52
N TYR A 663 -17.33 15.37 -6.28
CA TYR A 663 -15.94 15.82 -6.44
C TYR A 663 -15.62 16.12 -7.91
N LEU A 664 -15.12 17.32 -8.19
CA LEU A 664 -14.49 17.68 -9.46
C LEU A 664 -12.98 17.76 -9.26
N LEU A 665 -12.23 16.90 -9.96
CA LEU A 665 -10.77 16.96 -9.97
C LEU A 665 -10.31 17.44 -11.34
N ASN A 666 -9.92 18.71 -11.38
CA ASN A 666 -9.29 19.31 -12.55
C ASN A 666 -7.81 18.94 -12.59
N ASN A 667 -7.53 17.70 -12.98
CA ASN A 667 -6.18 17.12 -13.01
C ASN A 667 -5.50 17.18 -14.39
N ALA A 668 -6.28 17.17 -15.48
CA ALA A 668 -5.72 17.26 -16.82
C ALA A 668 -4.86 18.52 -16.99
N GLY A 669 -3.75 18.38 -17.72
CA GLY A 669 -2.94 19.52 -18.11
C GLY A 669 -1.81 19.13 -19.07
N ILE A 670 -1.40 20.08 -19.90
CA ILE A 670 -0.30 19.96 -20.85
C ILE A 670 0.94 20.68 -20.33
N ALA A 671 2.11 20.31 -20.87
CA ALA A 671 3.37 20.98 -20.54
C ALA A 671 3.46 22.41 -21.13
N GLY A 672 2.70 22.68 -22.19
CA GLY A 672 2.82 23.90 -22.99
C GLY A 672 3.91 23.80 -24.05
N GLU A 673 4.30 24.95 -24.61
CA GLU A 673 5.25 25.03 -25.73
C GLU A 673 6.70 24.78 -25.32
N GLU A 674 7.03 25.04 -24.04
CA GLU A 674 8.38 24.93 -23.51
C GLU A 674 9.43 25.87 -24.14
N GLU A 675 9.00 27.09 -24.46
CA GLU A 675 9.80 28.15 -25.06
C GLU A 675 9.97 29.36 -24.14
N MET A 676 11.00 30.18 -24.38
CA MET A 676 11.08 31.54 -23.80
C MET A 676 9.94 32.39 -24.34
N VAL A 677 9.49 33.41 -23.60
CA VAL A 677 8.36 34.27 -23.98
C VAL A 677 8.54 34.92 -25.35
N LEU A 678 9.75 35.39 -25.63
CA LEU A 678 10.11 36.02 -26.90
C LEU A 678 10.08 35.04 -28.10
N ASP A 679 10.21 33.73 -27.86
CA ASP A 679 10.17 32.69 -28.91
C ASP A 679 8.79 32.02 -29.00
N MET A 680 7.97 32.13 -27.96
CA MET A 680 6.74 31.36 -27.80
C MET A 680 5.63 31.80 -28.78
N PRO A 681 5.06 30.89 -29.57
CA PRO A 681 3.97 31.24 -30.49
C PRO A 681 2.67 31.54 -29.72
N ILE A 682 1.93 32.57 -30.17
CA ILE A 682 0.64 32.97 -29.55
C ILE A 682 -0.37 31.82 -29.55
N LYS A 683 -0.42 31.03 -30.63
CA LYS A 683 -1.32 29.87 -30.73
C LYS A 683 -1.01 28.83 -29.64
N GLY A 684 0.28 28.61 -29.36
CA GLY A 684 0.73 27.70 -28.32
C GLY A 684 0.38 28.19 -26.92
N TRP A 685 0.65 29.47 -26.64
CA TRP A 685 0.21 30.14 -25.40
C TRP A 685 -1.29 29.94 -25.14
N ARG A 686 -2.13 30.28 -26.14
CA ARG A 686 -3.59 30.12 -26.03
C ARG A 686 -4.00 28.67 -25.83
N HIS A 687 -3.35 27.72 -26.51
CA HIS A 687 -3.63 26.30 -26.32
C HIS A 687 -3.35 25.85 -24.88
N THR A 688 -2.25 26.30 -24.27
CA THR A 688 -1.92 26.02 -22.87
C THR A 688 -2.95 26.60 -21.91
N LEU A 689 -3.34 27.87 -22.07
CA LEU A 689 -4.35 28.49 -21.20
C LEU A 689 -5.72 27.82 -21.38
N ASN A 690 -6.11 27.48 -22.60
CA ASN A 690 -7.35 26.75 -22.88
C ASN A 690 -7.37 25.39 -22.18
N ALA A 691 -6.31 24.60 -22.34
CA ALA A 691 -6.24 23.25 -21.80
C ALA A 691 -6.09 23.20 -20.27
N ASN A 692 -5.36 24.14 -19.66
CA ASN A 692 -4.99 24.08 -18.25
C ASN A 692 -5.82 25.01 -17.34
N LEU A 693 -6.43 26.08 -17.86
CA LEU A 693 -7.06 27.10 -17.02
C LEU A 693 -8.53 27.35 -17.37
N ILE A 694 -8.81 27.64 -18.64
CA ILE A 694 -10.18 27.93 -19.10
C ILE A 694 -11.05 26.66 -19.00
N SER A 695 -10.50 25.50 -19.32
CA SER A 695 -11.15 24.20 -19.12
C SER A 695 -11.60 23.97 -17.68
N ASN A 696 -10.76 24.32 -16.70
CA ASN A 696 -11.10 24.22 -15.28
C ASN A 696 -12.29 25.11 -14.94
N TYR A 697 -12.27 26.38 -15.38
CA TYR A 697 -13.38 27.29 -15.14
C TYR A 697 -14.68 26.79 -15.79
N SER A 698 -14.61 26.27 -17.02
CA SER A 698 -15.77 25.69 -17.72
C SER A 698 -16.41 24.55 -16.91
N LEU A 699 -15.62 23.58 -16.43
CA LEU A 699 -16.13 22.49 -15.60
C LEU A 699 -16.67 22.96 -14.25
N ILE A 700 -16.01 23.95 -13.62
CA ILE A 700 -16.48 24.57 -12.38
C ILE A 700 -17.85 25.20 -12.60
N ARG A 701 -18.01 26.00 -13.65
CA ARG A 701 -19.26 26.68 -13.99
C ARG A 701 -20.41 25.69 -14.21
N LYS A 702 -20.15 24.57 -14.90
CA LYS A 702 -21.18 23.56 -15.20
C LYS A 702 -21.62 22.74 -13.99
N LEU A 703 -20.72 22.48 -13.04
CA LEU A 703 -21.00 21.63 -11.87
C LEU A 703 -21.37 22.39 -10.61
N ALA A 704 -20.89 23.63 -10.45
CA ALA A 704 -21.22 24.48 -9.30
C ALA A 704 -22.73 24.63 -9.04
N PRO A 705 -23.62 24.86 -10.03
CA PRO A 705 -25.06 24.92 -9.77
C PRO A 705 -25.60 23.62 -9.17
N LEU A 706 -25.16 22.47 -9.68
CA LEU A 706 -25.59 21.15 -9.21
C LEU A 706 -25.08 20.87 -7.79
N MET A 707 -23.81 21.19 -7.53
CA MET A 707 -23.21 21.05 -6.20
C MET A 707 -23.87 21.96 -5.16
N LYS A 708 -24.23 23.19 -5.55
CA LYS A 708 -25.00 24.11 -4.71
C LYS A 708 -26.42 23.60 -4.45
N GLN A 709 -27.12 23.13 -5.48
CA GLN A 709 -28.48 22.59 -5.36
C GLN A 709 -28.54 21.35 -4.47
N GLN A 710 -27.55 20.45 -4.56
CA GLN A 710 -27.48 19.27 -3.69
C GLN A 710 -26.93 19.58 -2.27
N GLY A 711 -26.56 20.84 -2.00
CA GLY A 711 -26.08 21.32 -0.70
C GLY A 711 -24.65 20.92 -0.32
N SER A 712 -23.88 20.32 -1.23
CA SER A 712 -22.47 19.99 -0.98
C SER A 712 -21.67 19.77 -2.27
N GLY A 713 -20.38 20.10 -2.26
CA GLY A 713 -19.45 19.73 -3.33
C GLY A 713 -18.00 20.02 -2.98
N TYR A 714 -17.07 19.42 -3.71
CA TYR A 714 -15.64 19.70 -3.61
C TYR A 714 -15.01 19.83 -5.00
N ILE A 715 -14.35 20.95 -5.25
CA ILE A 715 -13.58 21.20 -6.47
C ILE A 715 -12.10 21.26 -6.10
N LEU A 716 -11.29 20.43 -6.74
CA LEU A 716 -9.84 20.41 -6.54
C LEU A 716 -9.11 20.69 -7.86
N ASN A 717 -8.42 21.82 -7.91
CA ASN A 717 -7.58 22.21 -9.04
C ASN A 717 -6.16 21.66 -8.84
N VAL A 718 -5.71 20.74 -9.70
CA VAL A 718 -4.33 20.24 -9.66
C VAL A 718 -3.40 21.23 -10.36
N SER A 719 -2.96 22.20 -9.57
CA SER A 719 -1.92 23.18 -9.92
C SER A 719 -0.53 22.53 -9.92
N SER A 720 0.50 23.29 -9.57
CA SER A 720 1.91 22.90 -9.56
C SER A 720 2.64 23.85 -8.63
N TYR A 721 3.65 23.36 -7.92
CA TYR A 721 4.54 24.22 -7.11
C TYR A 721 5.11 25.37 -7.94
N PHE A 722 5.47 25.10 -9.20
CA PHE A 722 5.96 26.12 -10.15
C PHE A 722 4.91 27.15 -10.62
N GLY A 723 3.65 27.07 -10.15
CA GLY A 723 2.65 28.13 -10.26
C GLY A 723 2.72 29.17 -9.13
N GLY A 724 3.70 29.04 -8.23
CA GLY A 724 3.84 29.90 -7.06
C GLY A 724 2.94 29.50 -5.90
N GLU A 725 3.08 30.24 -4.82
CA GLU A 725 2.30 30.13 -3.59
C GLU A 725 1.54 31.44 -3.36
N LYS A 726 0.68 31.49 -2.35
CA LYS A 726 -0.04 32.73 -2.01
C LYS A 726 0.99 33.84 -1.69
N TYR A 727 0.82 35.00 -2.30
CA TYR A 727 1.73 36.17 -2.22
C TYR A 727 3.13 36.02 -2.84
N ALA A 728 3.57 34.80 -3.18
CA ALA A 728 4.91 34.53 -3.67
C ALA A 728 4.89 33.90 -5.07
N ALA A 729 5.36 34.64 -6.07
CA ALA A 729 5.52 34.11 -7.42
C ALA A 729 6.79 33.25 -7.51
N ILE A 730 6.76 32.22 -8.35
CA ILE A 730 7.93 31.41 -8.69
C ILE A 730 8.19 31.57 -10.18
N SER A 731 9.40 32.01 -10.53
CA SER A 731 9.79 32.11 -11.93
C SER A 731 10.01 30.72 -12.51
N TYR A 732 9.48 30.48 -13.70
CA TYR A 732 9.66 29.21 -14.39
C TYR A 732 10.09 29.41 -15.84
N PRO A 733 11.36 29.78 -16.07
CA PRO A 733 11.88 30.10 -17.39
C PRO A 733 11.69 28.97 -18.40
N ASN A 734 11.43 29.36 -19.64
CA ASN A 734 11.00 28.55 -20.78
C ASN A 734 9.59 27.97 -20.63
N ARG A 735 8.81 28.36 -19.61
CA ARG A 735 7.52 27.73 -19.26
C ARG A 735 6.50 28.75 -18.77
N ALA A 736 6.53 29.96 -19.32
CA ALA A 736 5.67 31.06 -18.88
C ALA A 736 4.17 30.75 -19.04
N ASP A 737 3.77 30.15 -20.16
CA ASP A 737 2.40 29.68 -20.42
C ASP A 737 1.92 28.67 -19.37
N TYR A 738 2.77 27.69 -19.06
CA TYR A 738 2.49 26.70 -18.03
C TYR A 738 2.41 27.35 -16.65
N ALA A 739 3.39 28.17 -16.27
CA ALA A 739 3.44 28.84 -14.97
C ALA A 739 2.20 29.71 -14.74
N VAL A 740 1.82 30.50 -15.75
CA VAL A 740 0.61 31.33 -15.73
C VAL A 740 -0.64 30.47 -15.61
N SER A 741 -0.76 29.39 -16.39
CA SER A 741 -1.93 28.51 -16.27
C SER A 741 -2.05 27.88 -14.89
N LYS A 742 -0.94 27.48 -14.26
CA LYS A 742 -0.91 26.86 -12.93
C LYS A 742 -1.12 27.88 -11.80
N ALA A 743 -0.56 29.07 -11.92
CA ALA A 743 -0.85 30.19 -11.03
C ALA A 743 -2.34 30.56 -11.11
N GLY A 744 -2.91 30.60 -12.32
CA GLY A 744 -4.32 30.83 -12.56
C GLY A 744 -5.21 29.79 -11.88
N GLN A 745 -4.87 28.50 -11.96
CA GLN A 745 -5.63 27.44 -11.27
C GLN A 745 -5.69 27.65 -9.75
N ARG A 746 -4.57 28.08 -9.14
CA ARG A 746 -4.50 28.41 -7.71
C ARG A 746 -5.29 29.69 -7.39
N ALA A 747 -5.03 30.76 -8.14
CA ALA A 747 -5.69 32.05 -7.97
C ALA A 747 -7.21 31.93 -8.15
N LEU A 748 -7.68 31.02 -9.01
CA LEU A 748 -9.09 30.72 -9.19
C LEU A 748 -9.69 30.07 -7.94
N SER A 749 -8.98 29.14 -7.28
CA SER A 749 -9.43 28.56 -6.01
C SER A 749 -9.50 29.63 -4.90
N GLU A 750 -8.50 30.52 -4.82
CA GLU A 750 -8.49 31.64 -3.86
C GLU A 750 -9.67 32.62 -4.12
N ALA A 751 -9.92 32.95 -5.39
CA ALA A 751 -10.95 33.91 -5.77
C ALA A 751 -12.38 33.36 -5.64
N LEU A 752 -12.61 32.09 -6.04
CA LEU A 752 -13.96 31.52 -6.09
C LEU A 752 -14.45 30.95 -4.77
N ALA A 753 -13.57 30.65 -3.81
CA ALA A 753 -13.96 30.01 -2.54
C ALA A 753 -15.06 30.76 -1.78
N ARG A 754 -14.96 32.09 -1.75
CA ARG A 754 -15.97 32.94 -1.11
C ARG A 754 -17.36 32.81 -1.75
N PHE A 755 -17.43 32.64 -3.06
CA PHE A 755 -18.69 32.64 -3.81
C PHE A 755 -19.28 31.24 -3.96
N LEU A 756 -18.43 30.21 -3.99
CA LEU A 756 -18.82 28.80 -4.03
C LEU A 756 -19.31 28.27 -2.68
N GLY A 757 -18.82 28.84 -1.56
CA GLY A 757 -19.40 28.60 -0.25
C GLY A 757 -20.86 29.10 -0.12
N PRO A 758 -21.60 28.63 0.89
CA PRO A 758 -21.20 27.67 1.92
C PRO A 758 -21.22 26.19 1.47
N GLU A 759 -21.79 25.87 0.32
CA GLU A 759 -22.04 24.48 -0.09
C GLU A 759 -20.81 23.80 -0.68
N VAL A 760 -19.97 24.53 -1.43
CA VAL A 760 -18.90 23.95 -2.25
C VAL A 760 -17.53 24.37 -1.75
N GLN A 761 -16.72 23.39 -1.35
CA GLN A 761 -15.29 23.58 -1.10
C GLN A 761 -14.55 23.71 -2.43
N ILE A 762 -13.63 24.66 -2.54
CA ILE A 762 -12.71 24.74 -3.67
C ILE A 762 -11.30 24.95 -3.16
N ASN A 763 -10.37 24.08 -3.55
CA ASN A 763 -8.97 24.15 -3.16
C ASN A 763 -8.07 23.86 -4.36
N ALA A 764 -6.76 24.08 -4.19
CA ALA A 764 -5.76 23.70 -5.16
C ALA A 764 -4.76 22.69 -4.57
N LEU A 765 -4.15 21.89 -5.44
CA LEU A 765 -3.06 20.98 -5.12
C LEU A 765 -1.82 21.43 -5.90
N ALA A 766 -0.71 21.73 -5.23
CA ALA A 766 0.52 22.22 -5.85
C ALA A 766 1.71 21.27 -5.61
N PRO A 767 1.73 20.09 -6.26
CA PRO A 767 2.86 19.18 -6.17
C PRO A 767 4.09 19.76 -6.89
N GLY A 768 5.28 19.35 -6.44
CA GLY A 768 6.54 19.60 -7.12
C GLY A 768 6.80 18.57 -8.23
N PRO A 769 8.06 18.23 -8.50
CA PRO A 769 8.41 17.05 -9.29
C PRO A 769 7.91 15.77 -8.60
N VAL A 770 7.18 14.94 -9.35
CA VAL A 770 6.57 13.70 -8.84
C VAL A 770 7.19 12.50 -9.52
N GLU A 771 7.66 11.54 -8.73
CA GLU A 771 8.24 10.30 -9.23
C GLU A 771 7.19 9.39 -9.85
N GLY A 772 7.40 9.05 -11.12
CA GLY A 772 6.55 8.19 -11.93
C GLY A 772 7.07 8.07 -13.35
N ASP A 773 6.35 7.36 -14.21
CA ASP A 773 6.77 7.05 -15.59
C ASP A 773 7.01 8.32 -16.41
N ARG A 774 6.23 9.38 -16.16
CA ARG A 774 6.39 10.65 -16.87
C ARG A 774 7.71 11.34 -16.53
N LEU A 775 8.14 11.31 -15.26
CA LEU A 775 9.38 11.94 -14.82
C LEU A 775 10.60 11.14 -15.31
N LYS A 776 10.56 9.81 -15.19
CA LYS A 776 11.63 8.89 -15.60
C LYS A 776 11.79 8.81 -17.12
N GLY A 777 10.67 8.90 -17.85
CA GLY A 777 10.61 8.58 -19.28
C GLY A 777 10.16 7.13 -19.50
N SER A 778 9.50 6.87 -20.62
CA SER A 778 8.99 5.53 -20.98
C SER A 778 9.27 5.23 -22.46
N GLY A 779 9.78 4.03 -22.72
CA GLY A 779 10.21 3.61 -24.05
C GLY A 779 11.28 4.56 -24.61
N GLU A 780 11.03 5.11 -25.80
CA GLU A 780 11.92 6.06 -26.48
C GLU A 780 11.76 7.52 -26.01
N ARG A 781 10.76 7.83 -25.16
CA ARG A 781 10.51 9.21 -24.72
C ARG A 781 11.45 9.58 -23.57
N PRO A 782 12.27 10.64 -23.70
CA PRO A 782 13.16 11.06 -22.65
C PRO A 782 12.39 11.55 -21.42
N GLY A 783 12.92 11.28 -20.23
CA GLY A 783 12.38 11.82 -18.98
C GLY A 783 12.40 13.35 -18.93
N LEU A 784 11.57 13.94 -18.06
CA LEU A 784 11.38 15.41 -18.02
C LEU A 784 12.69 16.18 -17.76
N PHE A 785 13.59 15.65 -16.92
CA PHE A 785 14.89 16.31 -16.68
C PHE A 785 15.78 16.31 -17.93
N MET A 786 15.77 15.22 -18.71
CA MET A 786 16.51 15.13 -19.97
C MET A 786 15.92 16.08 -21.02
N ARG A 787 14.59 16.14 -21.12
CA ARG A 787 13.89 17.07 -22.01
C ARG A 787 14.20 18.53 -21.66
N ARG A 788 14.13 18.89 -20.37
CA ARG A 788 14.46 20.25 -19.89
C ARG A 788 15.94 20.59 -20.10
N ALA A 789 16.84 19.65 -19.89
CA ALA A 789 18.28 19.83 -20.12
C ALA A 789 18.60 20.14 -21.58
N ARG A 790 17.96 19.44 -22.52
CA ARG A 790 18.08 19.72 -23.96
C ARG A 790 17.62 21.14 -24.29
N LEU A 791 16.45 21.55 -23.79
CA LEU A 791 15.92 22.91 -23.99
C LEU A 791 16.84 23.99 -23.43
N ILE A 792 17.47 23.75 -22.27
CA ILE A 792 18.45 24.69 -21.69
C ILE A 792 19.64 24.88 -22.63
N LEU A 793 20.15 23.81 -23.24
CA LEU A 793 21.28 23.87 -24.17
C LEU A 793 20.89 24.59 -25.47
N GLU A 794 19.72 24.27 -26.03
CA GLU A 794 19.18 24.91 -27.25
C GLU A 794 18.98 26.42 -27.03
N ASN A 795 18.33 26.82 -25.93
CA ASN A 795 18.10 28.23 -25.63
C ASN A 795 19.39 28.98 -25.27
N LYS A 796 20.34 28.33 -24.59
CA LYS A 796 21.66 28.93 -24.35
C LYS A 796 22.36 29.21 -25.69
N ARG A 797 22.40 28.22 -26.60
CA ARG A 797 23.03 28.37 -27.92
C ARG A 797 22.36 29.49 -28.73
N LEU A 798 21.03 29.53 -28.75
CA LEU A 798 20.28 30.58 -29.44
C LEU A 798 20.52 31.98 -28.84
N ASN A 799 20.52 32.10 -27.51
CA ASN A 799 20.80 33.36 -26.82
C ASN A 799 22.22 33.86 -27.07
N ASP A 800 23.21 32.97 -27.09
CA ASP A 800 24.61 33.31 -27.37
C ASP A 800 24.77 33.84 -28.81
N ILE A 801 24.15 33.20 -29.80
CA ILE A 801 24.17 33.63 -31.20
C ILE A 801 23.46 34.96 -31.39
N TYR A 802 22.22 35.06 -30.91
CA TYR A 802 21.44 36.29 -31.01
C TYR A 802 22.17 37.44 -30.30
N GLY A 803 22.69 37.21 -29.10
CA GLY A 803 23.41 38.21 -28.32
C GLY A 803 24.70 38.68 -29.01
N ALA A 804 25.47 37.77 -29.61
CA ALA A 804 26.67 38.15 -30.35
C ALA A 804 26.35 38.96 -31.62
N LEU A 805 25.24 38.67 -32.30
CA LEU A 805 24.76 39.47 -33.44
C LEU A 805 24.33 40.88 -33.03
N ILE A 806 23.50 40.99 -31.98
CA ILE A 806 23.06 42.30 -31.49
C ILE A 806 24.26 43.11 -30.96
N GLN A 807 25.21 42.47 -30.27
CA GLN A 807 26.42 43.17 -29.82
C GLN A 807 27.29 43.62 -30.99
N ALA A 808 27.50 42.78 -32.01
CA ALA A 808 28.22 43.18 -33.22
C ALA A 808 27.53 44.36 -33.93
N ARG A 809 26.18 44.39 -33.93
CA ARG A 809 25.41 45.51 -34.48
C ARG A 809 25.55 46.79 -33.66
N ARG A 810 25.71 46.69 -32.34
CA ARG A 810 25.97 47.85 -31.45
C ARG A 810 27.39 48.40 -31.63
N ASP A 811 28.34 47.51 -31.91
CA ASP A 811 29.77 47.85 -32.02
C ASP A 811 30.18 48.28 -33.45
N SER A 812 29.30 48.15 -34.45
CA SER A 812 29.61 48.44 -35.86
C SER A 812 28.43 49.01 -36.65
N ASP A 813 28.71 49.65 -37.78
CA ASP A 813 27.69 50.19 -38.70
C ASP A 813 27.09 49.14 -39.66
N HIS A 814 27.52 47.87 -39.56
CA HIS A 814 26.98 46.80 -40.39
C HIS A 814 25.48 46.62 -40.19
N SER A 815 24.75 46.36 -41.27
CA SER A 815 23.35 45.94 -41.15
C SER A 815 23.27 44.53 -40.56
N VAL A 816 22.12 44.18 -39.98
CA VAL A 816 21.91 42.81 -39.49
C VAL A 816 21.96 41.79 -40.64
N ALA A 817 21.57 42.19 -41.85
CA ALA A 817 21.70 41.35 -43.04
C ALA A 817 23.18 41.03 -43.36
N ASP A 818 24.08 42.01 -43.26
CA ASP A 818 25.52 41.81 -43.47
C ASP A 818 26.11 40.87 -42.40
N LEU A 819 25.69 41.03 -41.14
CA LEU A 819 26.14 40.19 -40.03
C LEU A 819 25.63 38.74 -40.15
N LEU A 820 24.45 38.53 -40.74
CA LEU A 820 23.93 37.18 -41.01
C LEU A 820 24.74 36.47 -42.10
N ALA A 821 25.29 37.20 -43.07
CA ALA A 821 26.15 36.60 -44.10
C ALA A 821 27.36 35.89 -43.49
N CYS A 822 27.96 36.42 -42.42
CA CYS A 822 29.04 35.78 -41.68
C CYS A 822 28.66 34.41 -41.08
N LEU A 823 27.37 34.16 -40.85
CA LEU A 823 26.88 32.91 -40.24
C LEU A 823 26.53 31.84 -41.28
N THR A 824 26.44 32.18 -42.58
CA THR A 824 25.97 31.29 -43.66
C THR A 824 26.80 30.03 -43.85
N SER A 825 28.10 30.06 -43.54
CA SER A 825 28.93 28.85 -43.55
C SER A 825 28.49 27.81 -42.52
N ASN A 826 27.80 28.26 -41.45
CA ASN A 826 27.40 27.48 -40.28
C ASN A 826 28.55 26.68 -39.64
N LYS A 827 29.82 27.09 -39.83
CA LYS A 827 31.01 26.40 -39.29
C LYS A 827 31.64 27.21 -38.17
N VAL A 828 31.75 26.60 -36.99
CA VAL A 828 32.31 27.23 -35.78
C VAL A 828 33.78 27.61 -35.99
N ALA A 829 34.62 26.66 -36.44
CA ALA A 829 36.05 26.88 -36.61
C ALA A 829 36.36 28.00 -37.64
N MET A 830 35.65 28.00 -38.77
CA MET A 830 35.80 29.04 -39.80
C MET A 830 35.45 30.42 -39.25
N LEU A 831 34.33 30.54 -38.52
CA LEU A 831 33.92 31.82 -37.94
C LEU A 831 34.86 32.29 -36.82
N SER A 832 35.47 31.38 -36.05
CA SER A 832 36.41 31.77 -34.99
C SER A 832 37.75 32.30 -35.52
N GLU A 833 38.17 31.84 -36.70
CA GLU A 833 39.47 32.16 -37.33
C GLU A 833 39.37 33.29 -38.36
N ASP A 834 38.16 33.64 -38.84
CA ASP A 834 37.95 34.69 -39.84
C ASP A 834 38.21 36.09 -39.26
N GLU A 835 39.38 36.69 -39.52
CA GLU A 835 39.73 38.03 -39.03
C GLU A 835 38.78 39.15 -39.50
N ALA A 836 38.04 38.95 -40.60
CA ALA A 836 37.05 39.91 -41.09
C ALA A 836 35.73 39.87 -40.29
N ALA A 837 35.45 38.80 -39.55
CA ALA A 837 34.26 38.70 -38.73
C ALA A 837 34.34 39.58 -37.45
N PRO A 838 33.22 40.23 -37.06
CA PRO A 838 33.16 41.04 -35.84
C PRO A 838 33.65 40.31 -34.58
N PRO A 839 34.39 40.97 -33.67
CA PRO A 839 34.97 40.33 -32.48
C PRO A 839 33.96 39.59 -31.60
N ALA A 840 32.72 40.08 -31.49
CA ALA A 840 31.67 39.42 -30.73
C ALA A 840 31.31 38.03 -31.30
N LEU A 841 31.16 37.92 -32.63
CA LEU A 841 30.87 36.65 -33.32
C LEU A 841 32.04 35.67 -33.21
N ARG A 842 33.28 36.15 -33.35
CA ARG A 842 34.49 35.31 -33.21
C ARG A 842 34.64 34.73 -31.81
N ARG A 843 34.46 35.56 -30.76
CA ARG A 843 34.53 35.11 -29.36
C ARG A 843 33.47 34.06 -29.03
N MET A 844 32.26 34.25 -29.54
CA MET A 844 31.18 33.26 -29.42
C MET A 844 31.54 31.94 -30.13
N ALA A 845 32.04 32.01 -31.37
CA ALA A 845 32.45 30.81 -32.09
C ALA A 845 33.57 30.06 -31.32
N ALA A 846 34.58 30.78 -30.82
CA ALA A 846 35.65 30.19 -30.01
C ALA A 846 35.15 29.51 -28.73
N SER A 847 34.10 30.05 -28.07
CA SER A 847 33.51 29.41 -26.89
C SER A 847 32.81 28.10 -27.24
N PHE A 848 32.15 28.01 -28.40
CA PHE A 848 31.52 26.76 -28.85
C PHE A 848 32.52 25.65 -29.19
N VAL A 849 33.71 25.99 -29.69
CA VAL A 849 34.80 25.01 -29.86
C VAL A 849 35.23 24.45 -28.50
N LYS A 850 35.41 25.34 -27.52
CA LYS A 850 35.83 24.97 -26.16
C LYS A 850 34.81 24.09 -25.43
N ASP A 851 33.52 24.39 -25.61
CA ASP A 851 32.41 23.70 -24.94
C ASP A 851 31.92 22.46 -25.73
N GLY A 852 32.53 22.15 -26.88
CA GLY A 852 32.13 21.05 -27.76
C GLY A 852 32.48 19.65 -27.21
N ASP A 853 31.61 18.67 -27.46
CA ASP A 853 31.84 17.25 -27.15
C ASP A 853 32.13 16.45 -28.43
N LEU A 854 33.02 15.44 -28.34
CA LEU A 854 33.48 14.61 -29.46
C LEU A 854 32.38 13.82 -30.20
N GLY A 855 31.19 13.68 -29.60
CA GLY A 855 30.04 12.97 -30.17
C GLY A 855 28.86 13.86 -30.59
N ALA A 856 29.07 15.17 -30.69
CA ALA A 856 28.05 16.15 -31.03
C ALA A 856 28.46 17.00 -32.23
N SER A 857 27.53 17.35 -33.12
CA SER A 857 27.84 18.29 -34.19
C SER A 857 27.92 19.75 -33.70
N SER A 858 27.43 20.07 -32.49
CA SER A 858 27.40 21.43 -31.93
C SER A 858 28.77 22.08 -31.71
N GLY A 859 29.85 21.28 -31.67
CA GLY A 859 31.23 21.79 -31.63
C GLY A 859 31.77 22.21 -32.99
N VAL A 860 31.16 21.73 -34.08
CA VAL A 860 31.55 21.99 -35.46
C VAL A 860 30.61 22.99 -36.14
N PHE A 861 29.32 22.93 -35.81
CA PHE A 861 28.28 23.76 -36.41
C PHE A 861 27.69 24.76 -35.41
N LEU A 862 27.36 25.96 -35.89
CA LEU A 862 26.82 27.03 -35.04
C LEU A 862 25.40 26.70 -34.57
N MET A 863 24.55 26.25 -35.50
CA MET A 863 23.13 26.03 -35.25
C MET A 863 22.58 24.86 -36.08
N ASN A 864 21.51 24.24 -35.57
CA ASN A 864 20.63 23.38 -36.35
C ASN A 864 19.46 24.20 -36.92
N ARG A 865 18.61 23.54 -37.72
CA ARG A 865 17.45 24.18 -38.35
C ARG A 865 16.53 24.91 -37.37
N SER A 866 16.21 24.29 -36.24
CA SER A 866 15.30 24.88 -35.24
C SER A 866 15.88 26.16 -34.62
N ILE A 867 17.17 26.17 -34.29
CA ILE A 867 17.85 27.36 -33.76
C ILE A 867 17.90 28.47 -34.82
N ALA A 868 18.16 28.14 -36.09
CA ALA A 868 18.18 29.11 -37.18
C ALA A 868 16.80 29.76 -37.40
N GLU A 869 15.74 28.96 -37.46
CA GLU A 869 14.36 29.44 -37.63
C GLU A 869 13.97 30.40 -36.49
N LYS A 870 14.25 30.03 -35.23
CA LYS A 870 13.99 30.89 -34.06
C LYS A 870 14.82 32.17 -34.07
N LEU A 871 16.10 32.09 -34.47
CA LEU A 871 16.96 33.27 -34.57
C LEU A 871 16.39 34.29 -35.55
N LEU A 872 15.96 33.85 -36.73
CA LEU A 872 15.35 34.71 -37.74
C LEU A 872 14.04 35.32 -37.24
N GLU A 873 13.22 34.52 -36.54
CA GLU A 873 11.96 35.00 -35.97
C GLU A 873 12.19 36.05 -34.86
N ARG A 874 13.22 35.92 -34.02
CA ARG A 874 13.61 36.97 -33.05
C ARG A 874 14.01 38.26 -33.74
N LEU A 875 14.84 38.18 -34.78
CA LEU A 875 15.29 39.35 -35.53
C LEU A 875 14.12 40.05 -36.25
N LYS A 876 13.19 39.27 -36.80
CA LYS A 876 11.96 39.80 -37.39
C LYS A 876 11.07 40.45 -36.32
N THR A 877 10.82 39.75 -35.22
CA THR A 877 9.95 40.21 -34.13
C THR A 877 10.52 41.47 -33.45
N GLY A 878 11.84 41.59 -33.30
CA GLY A 878 12.49 42.80 -32.78
C GLY A 878 12.66 43.95 -33.79
N GLY A 879 12.13 43.80 -35.02
CA GLY A 879 12.22 44.84 -36.06
C GLY A 879 13.63 45.06 -36.61
N TYR A 880 14.51 44.05 -36.51
CA TYR A 880 15.85 44.07 -37.09
C TYR A 880 15.89 43.52 -38.53
N LEU A 881 14.90 42.72 -38.90
CA LEU A 881 14.65 42.25 -40.27
C LEU A 881 13.23 42.66 -40.71
N THR A 882 13.12 43.25 -41.89
CA THR A 882 11.87 43.65 -42.53
C THR A 882 11.57 42.74 -43.73
N GLU A 883 10.32 42.71 -44.22
CA GLU A 883 9.99 41.92 -45.42
C GLU A 883 10.78 42.36 -46.67
N THR A 884 11.17 43.63 -46.73
CA THR A 884 12.01 44.21 -47.80
C THR A 884 13.50 43.84 -47.67
N THR A 885 13.95 43.32 -46.52
CA THR A 885 15.34 42.92 -46.25
C THR A 885 15.53 41.39 -46.17
N LYS A 886 14.53 40.58 -46.59
CA LYS A 886 14.72 39.14 -46.80
C LYS A 886 15.86 38.89 -47.79
N HIS A 887 16.98 38.39 -47.28
CA HIS A 887 18.20 38.16 -48.04
C HIS A 887 18.35 36.67 -48.36
N ALA A 888 19.06 36.33 -49.45
CA ALA A 888 19.34 34.94 -49.82
C ALA A 888 19.97 34.14 -48.66
N SER A 889 20.79 34.82 -47.85
CA SER A 889 21.43 34.29 -46.65
C SER A 889 20.46 33.76 -45.59
N SER A 890 19.23 34.27 -45.50
CA SER A 890 18.22 33.78 -44.54
C SER A 890 17.68 32.40 -44.93
N GLU A 891 17.48 32.15 -46.22
CA GLU A 891 17.04 30.84 -46.73
C GLU A 891 18.19 29.83 -46.67
N GLU A 892 19.42 30.26 -46.96
CA GLU A 892 20.63 29.45 -46.85
C GLU A 892 20.86 28.94 -45.42
N LEU A 893 20.70 29.79 -44.40
CA LEU A 893 20.87 29.41 -42.99
C LEU A 893 19.92 28.29 -42.54
N VAL A 894 18.68 28.28 -43.03
CA VAL A 894 17.66 27.27 -42.69
C VAL A 894 17.89 25.96 -43.48
N SER A 895 18.50 26.05 -44.66
CA SER A 895 18.75 24.91 -45.55
C SER A 895 19.87 23.97 -45.06
N ILE A 896 20.80 24.46 -44.22
CA ILE A 896 21.95 23.69 -43.75
C ILE A 896 21.56 22.78 -42.59
N GLN A 897 21.63 21.46 -42.81
CA GLN A 897 21.37 20.47 -41.77
C GLN A 897 22.68 19.85 -41.25
N PRO A 898 23.09 20.17 -40.01
CA PRO A 898 24.22 19.47 -39.39
C PRO A 898 23.87 18.01 -39.07
N PRO A 899 24.86 17.11 -38.99
CA PRO A 899 24.63 15.71 -38.58
C PRO A 899 24.01 15.62 -37.17
N GLU A 900 23.03 14.75 -36.98
CA GLU A 900 22.46 14.46 -35.64
C GLU A 900 23.32 13.40 -34.89
N PRO A 901 23.39 13.44 -33.55
CA PRO A 901 22.73 14.40 -32.67
C PRO A 901 23.46 15.76 -32.61
N PHE A 902 22.70 16.87 -32.62
CA PHE A 902 23.29 18.21 -32.53
C PHE A 902 24.03 18.42 -31.20
N PHE A 903 23.42 18.07 -30.07
CA PHE A 903 24.08 18.00 -28.74
C PHE A 903 24.30 16.53 -28.34
N ALA A 904 25.46 16.22 -27.77
CA ALA A 904 25.76 14.86 -27.32
C ALA A 904 24.85 14.46 -26.14
N ARG A 905 24.47 13.18 -26.08
CA ARG A 905 23.71 12.63 -24.95
C ARG A 905 24.39 12.90 -23.61
N ALA A 906 25.71 12.73 -23.53
CA ALA A 906 26.49 13.00 -22.31
C ALA A 906 26.36 14.46 -21.85
N GLN A 907 26.28 15.41 -22.78
CA GLN A 907 26.06 16.83 -22.48
C GLN A 907 24.69 17.07 -21.87
N ILE A 908 23.65 16.48 -22.46
CA ILE A 908 22.27 16.56 -21.95
C ILE A 908 22.17 15.92 -20.56
N GLU A 909 22.82 14.78 -20.35
CA GLU A 909 22.84 14.11 -19.04
C GLU A 909 23.54 14.93 -17.95
N ARG A 910 24.63 15.64 -18.29
CA ARG A 910 25.31 16.56 -17.35
C ARG A 910 24.38 17.70 -16.91
N GLU A 911 23.66 18.31 -17.84
CA GLU A 911 22.68 19.36 -17.52
C GLU A 911 21.46 18.80 -16.77
N ALA A 912 20.97 17.61 -17.13
CA ALA A 912 19.85 16.97 -16.44
C ALA A 912 20.18 16.65 -14.98
N ARG A 913 21.42 16.22 -14.68
CA ARG A 913 21.90 16.03 -13.31
C ARG A 913 21.87 17.32 -12.50
N LYS A 914 22.32 18.45 -13.07
CA LYS A 914 22.24 19.75 -12.38
C LYS A 914 20.82 20.14 -12.03
N VAL A 915 19.87 19.94 -12.94
CA VAL A 915 18.44 20.22 -12.70
C VAL A 915 17.91 19.31 -11.58
N ARG A 916 18.20 18.01 -11.65
CA ARG A 916 17.77 17.03 -10.63
C ARG A 916 18.35 17.36 -9.26
N ASP A 917 19.65 17.53 -9.17
CA ASP A 917 20.36 17.76 -7.91
C ASP A 917 19.96 19.10 -7.29
N GLY A 918 19.70 20.12 -8.11
CA GLY A 918 19.13 21.39 -7.67
C GLY A 918 17.74 21.24 -7.06
N VAL A 919 16.86 20.44 -7.67
CA VAL A 919 15.54 20.11 -7.08
C VAL A 919 15.70 19.34 -5.77
N MET A 920 16.53 18.30 -5.76
CA MET A 920 16.74 17.45 -4.58
C MET A 920 17.25 18.27 -3.38
N GLY A 921 18.16 19.21 -3.61
CA GLY A 921 18.67 20.10 -2.57
C GLY A 921 17.61 21.04 -1.96
N MET A 922 16.44 21.20 -2.61
CA MET A 922 15.33 22.05 -2.12
C MET A 922 14.22 21.25 -1.42
N LEU A 923 14.32 19.91 -1.34
CA LEU A 923 13.29 19.06 -0.73
C LEU A 923 13.61 18.76 0.73
N TYR A 924 12.75 19.22 1.65
CA TYR A 924 12.93 18.92 3.08
C TYR A 924 12.89 17.43 3.41
N LEU A 925 12.05 16.65 2.72
CA LEU A 925 11.97 15.21 2.93
C LEU A 925 13.08 14.43 2.21
N GLN A 926 13.99 15.12 1.50
CA GLN A 926 15.15 14.54 0.80
C GLN A 926 14.78 13.45 -0.22
N ARG A 927 13.50 13.36 -0.61
CA ARG A 927 12.97 12.46 -1.63
C ARG A 927 11.84 13.14 -2.40
N MET A 928 11.75 12.87 -3.70
CA MET A 928 10.59 13.30 -4.48
C MET A 928 9.37 12.44 -4.07
N PRO A 929 8.19 13.04 -3.89
CA PRO A 929 6.98 12.25 -3.66
C PRO A 929 6.65 11.42 -4.91
N THR A 930 6.15 10.21 -4.72
CA THR A 930 5.65 9.37 -5.81
C THR A 930 4.24 9.80 -6.25
N GLU A 931 3.79 9.33 -7.41
CA GLU A 931 2.39 9.50 -7.85
C GLU A 931 1.40 8.97 -6.80
N TYR A 932 1.75 7.87 -6.11
CA TYR A 932 0.98 7.32 -5.00
C TYR A 932 0.96 8.27 -3.78
N ASP A 933 2.12 8.79 -3.35
CA ASP A 933 2.22 9.71 -2.20
C ASP A 933 1.33 10.96 -2.39
N VAL A 934 1.36 11.54 -3.60
CA VAL A 934 0.50 12.69 -3.94
C VAL A 934 -0.97 12.30 -3.98
N ALA A 935 -1.28 11.12 -4.54
CA ALA A 935 -2.66 10.65 -4.66
C ALA A 935 -3.30 10.33 -3.31
N ILE A 936 -2.59 9.63 -2.42
CA ILE A 936 -3.14 9.29 -1.09
C ILE A 936 -3.33 10.55 -0.23
N ALA A 937 -2.41 11.51 -0.29
CA ALA A 937 -2.60 12.82 0.35
C ALA A 937 -3.84 13.54 -0.20
N THR A 938 -4.05 13.49 -1.52
CA THR A 938 -5.22 14.07 -2.18
C THR A 938 -6.52 13.44 -1.71
N VAL A 939 -6.57 12.10 -1.59
CA VAL A 939 -7.74 11.38 -1.04
C VAL A 939 -8.06 11.88 0.38
N TYR A 940 -7.06 12.00 1.26
CA TYR A 940 -7.28 12.55 2.60
C TYR A 940 -7.75 14.01 2.58
N TYR A 941 -7.19 14.87 1.73
CA TYR A 941 -7.63 16.27 1.61
C TYR A 941 -9.08 16.39 1.12
N LEU A 942 -9.54 15.48 0.26
CA LEU A 942 -10.92 15.44 -0.22
C LEU A 942 -11.91 14.92 0.85
N ALA A 943 -11.41 14.33 1.93
CA ALA A 943 -12.25 13.85 3.04
C ALA A 943 -12.56 14.98 4.03
N ASP A 944 -11.67 15.98 4.12
CA ASP A 944 -11.87 17.16 4.95
C ASP A 944 -13.09 17.99 4.50
N ARG A 945 -13.75 18.62 5.48
CA ARG A 945 -14.95 19.46 5.30
C ARG A 945 -14.79 20.89 5.82
N ALA A 946 -13.59 21.28 6.25
CA ALA A 946 -13.33 22.57 6.90
C ALA A 946 -12.46 23.52 6.06
N VAL A 947 -11.72 23.02 5.07
CA VAL A 947 -10.77 23.79 4.28
C VAL A 947 -11.38 24.19 2.93
N SER A 948 -11.35 25.49 2.62
CA SER A 948 -11.75 26.05 1.32
C SER A 948 -10.94 27.32 1.04
N GLY A 949 -10.56 27.54 -0.22
CA GLY A 949 -9.74 28.67 -0.66
C GLY A 949 -8.23 28.49 -0.44
N GLU A 950 -7.79 27.27 -0.15
CA GLU A 950 -6.40 26.96 0.19
C GLU A 950 -5.67 26.17 -0.91
N THR A 951 -4.33 26.12 -0.81
CA THR A 951 -3.47 25.30 -1.66
C THR A 951 -2.69 24.29 -0.82
N PHE A 952 -2.87 23.00 -1.10
CA PHE A 952 -2.11 21.93 -0.45
C PHE A 952 -0.80 21.65 -1.19
N HIS A 953 0.26 21.34 -0.44
CA HIS A 953 1.62 21.17 -0.98
C HIS A 953 2.21 19.76 -0.73
N PRO A 954 1.70 18.69 -1.37
CA PRO A 954 2.30 17.35 -1.30
C PRO A 954 3.55 17.28 -2.20
N SER A 955 4.57 18.08 -1.89
CA SER A 955 5.71 18.35 -2.77
C SER A 955 7.03 17.68 -2.33
N GLY A 956 7.01 16.91 -1.23
CA GLY A 956 8.25 16.47 -0.57
C GLY A 956 8.89 17.55 0.31
N GLY A 957 8.11 18.59 0.66
CA GLY A 957 8.61 19.77 1.35
C GLY A 957 9.52 20.61 0.46
N LEU A 958 9.14 20.79 -0.81
CA LEU A 958 9.86 21.62 -1.75
C LEU A 958 9.79 23.08 -1.30
N ARG A 959 10.96 23.71 -1.09
CA ARG A 959 11.05 25.12 -0.72
C ARG A 959 11.98 25.88 -1.65
N TYR A 960 11.43 26.88 -2.33
CA TYR A 960 12.19 27.87 -3.07
C TYR A 960 12.51 29.06 -2.15
N GLU A 961 13.77 29.20 -1.71
CA GLU A 961 14.13 30.22 -0.69
C GLU A 961 14.02 31.68 -1.15
N ARG A 962 14.04 31.93 -2.46
CA ARG A 962 14.12 33.30 -3.01
C ARG A 962 13.07 33.50 -4.11
N THR A 963 11.86 33.81 -3.67
CA THR A 963 10.68 34.06 -4.53
C THR A 963 10.33 35.55 -4.55
N PRO A 964 10.09 36.16 -5.73
CA PRO A 964 9.50 37.48 -5.82
C PRO A 964 8.17 37.53 -5.06
N VAL A 965 8.08 38.43 -4.09
CA VAL A 965 6.86 38.71 -3.32
C VAL A 965 6.27 40.03 -3.80
N GLY A 966 4.96 40.05 -3.95
CA GLY A 966 4.25 41.31 -4.20
C GLY A 966 4.34 42.20 -2.97
N GLY A 967 4.48 43.51 -3.17
CA GLY A 967 4.56 44.46 -2.07
C GLY A 967 3.90 45.79 -2.43
N GLU A 968 3.56 46.57 -1.41
CA GLU A 968 3.09 47.94 -1.62
C GLU A 968 4.26 48.85 -2.04
N LEU A 969 3.95 49.90 -2.81
CA LEU A 969 4.95 50.87 -3.23
C LEU A 969 5.67 51.48 -2.02
N PHE A 970 6.98 51.25 -1.95
CA PHE A 970 7.91 51.90 -1.04
C PHE A 970 9.08 52.50 -1.84
N GLY A 971 9.27 53.82 -1.73
CA GLY A 971 10.37 54.53 -2.39
C GLY A 971 10.04 55.14 -3.76
N GLN A 972 11.04 55.81 -4.33
CA GLN A 972 10.96 56.53 -5.60
C GLN A 972 12.23 56.28 -6.42
N ALA A 973 12.18 56.51 -7.73
CA ALA A 973 13.36 56.42 -8.59
C ALA A 973 14.39 57.50 -8.22
N SER A 974 15.68 57.16 -8.28
CA SER A 974 16.75 58.14 -8.05
C SER A 974 16.80 59.18 -9.17
N THR A 975 17.30 60.38 -8.86
CA THR A 975 17.45 61.48 -9.83
C THR A 975 18.26 61.06 -11.07
N GLU A 976 19.25 60.17 -10.91
CA GLU A 976 20.06 59.64 -12.01
C GLU A 976 19.24 58.74 -12.97
N ARG A 977 18.35 57.90 -12.45
CA ARG A 977 17.44 57.09 -13.27
C ARG A 977 16.47 57.99 -14.03
N MET A 978 15.96 59.03 -13.36
CA MET A 978 15.03 59.99 -13.94
C MET A 978 15.64 60.80 -15.08
N ALA A 979 16.93 61.17 -14.98
CA ALA A 979 17.62 61.91 -16.03
C ALA A 979 17.67 61.13 -17.38
N GLN A 980 17.64 59.79 -17.34
CA GLN A 980 17.65 58.97 -18.56
C GLN A 980 16.31 58.96 -19.32
N LEU A 981 15.23 59.48 -18.72
CA LEU A 981 13.92 59.60 -19.38
C LEU A 981 13.82 60.84 -20.26
N VAL A 982 14.70 61.83 -20.08
CA VAL A 982 14.68 63.07 -20.85
C VAL A 982 14.96 62.79 -22.32
N GLY A 983 14.08 63.28 -23.21
CA GLY A 983 14.17 63.05 -24.65
C GLY A 983 13.72 61.66 -25.12
N SER A 984 13.27 60.79 -24.20
CA SER A 984 12.81 59.44 -24.56
C SER A 984 11.48 59.46 -25.33
N THR A 985 11.25 58.39 -26.10
CA THR A 985 9.93 58.07 -26.67
C THR A 985 9.27 57.04 -25.76
N VAL A 986 8.08 57.34 -25.26
CA VAL A 986 7.31 56.48 -24.34
C VAL A 986 6.15 55.84 -25.08
N TYR A 987 5.94 54.54 -24.92
CA TYR A 987 4.77 53.85 -25.47
C TYR A 987 3.78 53.54 -24.35
N LEU A 988 2.54 54.01 -24.49
CA LEU A 988 1.44 53.63 -23.61
C LEU A 988 0.47 52.77 -24.43
N VAL A 989 0.38 51.49 -24.08
CA VAL A 989 -0.50 50.52 -24.73
C VAL A 989 -1.71 50.33 -23.84
N GLY A 990 -2.90 50.70 -24.31
CA GLY A 990 -4.09 50.68 -23.48
C GLY A 990 -5.25 51.48 -24.05
N GLU A 991 -6.46 51.26 -23.52
CA GLU A 991 -7.64 52.01 -23.94
C GLU A 991 -8.59 52.32 -22.78
N TYR A 992 -9.03 51.33 -21.99
CA TYR A 992 -10.07 51.57 -20.98
C TYR A 992 -9.62 52.41 -19.77
N LEU A 993 -8.36 52.32 -19.35
CA LEU A 993 -7.80 53.10 -18.22
C LEU A 993 -7.45 54.53 -18.66
N ASP A 994 -8.39 55.22 -19.27
CA ASP A 994 -8.15 56.48 -19.95
C ASP A 994 -7.67 57.60 -19.00
N GLU A 995 -8.16 57.64 -17.76
CA GLU A 995 -7.68 58.55 -16.70
C GLU A 995 -6.22 58.29 -16.33
N HIS A 996 -5.86 57.02 -16.14
CA HIS A 996 -4.48 56.63 -15.81
C HIS A 996 -3.53 56.94 -16.96
N LEU A 997 -3.96 56.64 -18.19
CA LEU A 997 -3.18 56.91 -19.40
C LEU A 997 -2.98 58.42 -19.60
N GLU A 998 -4.00 59.24 -19.33
CA GLU A 998 -3.89 60.70 -19.39
C GLU A 998 -2.85 61.22 -18.38
N VAL A 999 -3.02 60.92 -17.09
CA VAL A 999 -2.13 61.46 -16.05
C VAL A 999 -0.69 60.97 -16.22
N LEU A 1000 -0.51 59.75 -16.70
CA LEU A 1000 0.80 59.17 -16.98
C LEU A 1000 1.46 59.80 -18.21
N ALA A 1001 0.72 60.02 -19.30
CA ALA A 1001 1.23 60.72 -20.49
C ALA A 1001 1.70 62.13 -20.12
N ARG A 1002 0.89 62.87 -19.34
CA ARG A 1002 1.25 64.19 -18.81
C ARG A 1002 2.49 64.11 -17.92
N ALA A 1003 2.57 63.14 -17.01
CA ALA A 1003 3.74 62.98 -16.15
C ALA A 1003 5.03 62.77 -16.95
N TYR A 1004 5.03 61.90 -17.97
CA TYR A 1004 6.21 61.71 -18.82
C TYR A 1004 6.59 62.97 -19.61
N LEU A 1005 5.61 63.66 -20.21
CA LEU A 1005 5.87 64.82 -21.06
C LEU A 1005 6.24 66.08 -20.28
N GLU A 1006 5.58 66.33 -19.15
CA GLU A 1006 5.67 67.57 -18.39
C GLU A 1006 6.67 67.48 -17.23
N ARG A 1007 6.68 66.35 -16.49
CA ARG A 1007 7.49 66.19 -15.26
C ARG A 1007 8.82 65.50 -15.52
N HIS A 1008 8.91 64.64 -16.54
CA HIS A 1008 10.08 63.79 -16.79
C HIS A 1008 10.77 64.04 -18.14
N GLY A 1009 10.28 65.01 -18.92
CA GLY A 1009 10.97 65.51 -20.10
C GLY A 1009 11.00 64.55 -21.30
N ALA A 1010 10.06 63.60 -21.40
CA ALA A 1010 9.93 62.75 -22.59
C ALA A 1010 9.66 63.61 -23.84
N ALA A 1011 10.27 63.24 -24.97
CA ALA A 1011 10.10 63.98 -26.22
C ALA A 1011 8.67 63.83 -26.76
N GLN A 1012 8.16 62.60 -26.73
CA GLN A 1012 6.83 62.25 -27.23
C GLN A 1012 6.29 61.00 -26.52
N VAL A 1013 4.97 60.85 -26.55
CA VAL A 1013 4.25 59.66 -26.11
C VAL A 1013 3.49 59.07 -27.30
N VAL A 1014 3.66 57.77 -27.53
CA VAL A 1014 2.93 57.00 -28.53
C VAL A 1014 1.84 56.20 -27.82
N LEU A 1015 0.58 56.53 -28.09
CA LEU A 1015 -0.59 55.83 -27.62
C LEU A 1015 -0.94 54.70 -28.61
N ILE A 1016 -0.94 53.46 -28.12
CA ILE A 1016 -1.37 52.30 -28.89
C ILE A 1016 -2.68 51.80 -28.28
N THR A 1017 -3.80 52.04 -28.96
CA THR A 1017 -5.16 51.70 -28.49
C THR A 1017 -5.72 50.50 -29.26
N GLU A 1018 -6.81 49.91 -28.78
CA GLU A 1018 -7.49 48.83 -29.52
C GLU A 1018 -8.23 49.41 -30.74
N THR A 1019 -8.90 50.54 -30.56
CA THR A 1019 -9.81 51.15 -31.53
C THR A 1019 -9.45 52.60 -31.87
N GLU A 1020 -9.91 53.05 -33.04
CA GLU A 1020 -9.85 54.46 -33.45
C GLU A 1020 -10.68 55.37 -32.52
N ALA A 1021 -11.74 54.85 -31.91
CA ALA A 1021 -12.53 55.59 -30.92
C ALA A 1021 -11.72 55.84 -29.64
N GLY A 1022 -10.93 54.86 -29.20
CA GLY A 1022 -9.97 55.03 -28.10
C GLY A 1022 -8.94 56.12 -28.39
N ILE A 1023 -8.43 56.19 -29.64
CA ILE A 1023 -7.55 57.28 -30.08
C ILE A 1023 -8.26 58.63 -29.92
N ALA A 1024 -9.45 58.76 -30.49
CA ALA A 1024 -10.19 60.01 -30.46
C ALA A 1024 -10.43 60.50 -29.02
N ASN A 1025 -10.79 59.60 -28.09
CA ASN A 1025 -10.99 59.93 -26.68
C ASN A 1025 -9.69 60.42 -26.02
N LEU A 1026 -8.61 59.66 -26.11
CA LEU A 1026 -7.34 60.02 -25.45
C LEU A 1026 -6.69 61.26 -26.08
N SER A 1027 -6.78 61.42 -27.40
CA SER A 1027 -6.31 62.63 -28.10
C SER A 1027 -7.10 63.87 -27.69
N GLU A 1028 -8.39 63.75 -27.40
CA GLU A 1028 -9.20 64.85 -26.89
C GLU A 1028 -8.80 65.25 -25.47
N ARG A 1029 -8.57 64.27 -24.57
CA ARG A 1029 -8.11 64.51 -23.19
C ARG A 1029 -6.70 65.13 -23.13
N LEU A 1030 -5.87 64.84 -24.13
CA LEU A 1030 -4.50 65.34 -24.29
C LEU A 1030 -4.36 66.33 -25.45
N ARG A 1031 -5.43 67.07 -25.78
CA ARG A 1031 -5.50 67.96 -26.96
C ARG A 1031 -4.33 68.95 -27.02
N ASP A 1032 -3.95 69.53 -25.90
CA ASP A 1032 -2.82 70.45 -25.77
C ASP A 1032 -1.49 69.85 -26.25
N HIS A 1033 -1.21 68.58 -25.90
CA HIS A 1033 0.00 67.88 -26.34
C HIS A 1033 -0.14 67.21 -27.71
N ALA A 1034 -1.36 66.83 -28.11
CA ALA A 1034 -1.66 66.32 -29.44
C ALA A 1034 -1.49 67.39 -30.52
N ASP A 1035 -2.03 68.60 -30.30
CA ASP A 1035 -1.87 69.74 -31.20
C ASP A 1035 -0.39 70.20 -31.29
N ALA A 1036 0.35 70.07 -30.18
CA ALA A 1036 1.80 70.30 -30.15
C ALA A 1036 2.63 69.19 -30.83
N GLY A 1037 1.98 68.14 -31.33
CA GLY A 1037 2.64 67.01 -32.00
C GLY A 1037 3.47 66.12 -31.08
N ARG A 1038 3.26 66.19 -29.75
CA ARG A 1038 3.97 65.37 -28.75
C ARG A 1038 3.22 64.07 -28.41
N ILE A 1039 1.93 63.98 -28.75
CA ILE A 1039 1.17 62.72 -28.74
C ILE A 1039 1.13 62.14 -30.16
N LYS A 1040 1.42 60.84 -30.28
CA LYS A 1040 1.26 60.04 -31.50
C LYS A 1040 0.31 58.90 -31.21
N CYS A 1041 -0.49 58.46 -32.17
CA CYS A 1041 -1.51 57.44 -31.95
C CYS A 1041 -1.48 56.35 -33.02
N ILE A 1042 -1.66 55.09 -32.62
CA ILE A 1042 -1.80 53.93 -33.51
C ILE A 1042 -2.93 53.04 -33.01
N ALA A 1043 -3.90 52.75 -33.87
CA ALA A 1043 -4.87 51.69 -33.62
C ALA A 1043 -4.23 50.33 -33.86
N ALA A 1044 -4.30 49.45 -32.87
CA ALA A 1044 -3.82 48.08 -32.95
C ALA A 1044 -4.82 47.15 -33.64
N GLY A 1045 -6.13 47.35 -33.40
CA GLY A 1045 -7.16 46.38 -33.80
C GLY A 1045 -6.82 44.99 -33.27
N THR A 1046 -6.87 43.97 -34.13
CA THR A 1046 -6.53 42.60 -33.78
C THR A 1046 -5.01 42.31 -33.78
N ASP A 1047 -4.21 43.16 -34.43
CA ASP A 1047 -2.77 42.96 -34.64
C ASP A 1047 -1.91 43.93 -33.81
N LEU A 1048 -1.85 43.65 -32.50
CA LEU A 1048 -1.04 44.40 -31.54
C LEU A 1048 0.46 44.36 -31.84
N GLU A 1049 0.98 43.20 -32.25
CA GLU A 1049 2.41 43.04 -32.52
C GLU A 1049 2.84 43.82 -33.77
N GLY A 1050 2.01 43.83 -34.83
CA GLY A 1050 2.24 44.67 -35.99
C GLY A 1050 2.01 46.17 -35.72
N ALA A 1051 1.17 46.52 -34.74
CA ALA A 1051 1.03 47.91 -34.29
C ALA A 1051 2.35 48.46 -33.70
N PHE A 1052 3.06 47.64 -32.92
CA PHE A 1052 4.41 47.96 -32.45
C PHE A 1052 5.40 48.18 -33.60
N ASP A 1053 5.35 47.32 -34.63
CA ASP A 1053 6.25 47.44 -35.79
C ASP A 1053 5.99 48.76 -36.55
N ARG A 1054 4.71 49.10 -36.76
CA ARG A 1054 4.30 50.40 -37.35
C ARG A 1054 4.74 51.58 -36.48
N ALA A 1055 4.60 51.46 -35.16
CA ALA A 1055 5.00 52.49 -34.20
C ALA A 1055 6.50 52.75 -34.25
N MET A 1056 7.31 51.68 -34.20
CA MET A 1056 8.76 51.80 -34.22
C MET A 1056 9.28 52.35 -35.55
N ALA A 1057 8.67 51.94 -36.67
CA ALA A 1057 9.04 52.43 -37.99
C ALA A 1057 8.70 53.93 -38.18
N THR A 1058 7.59 54.40 -37.61
CA THR A 1058 7.10 55.77 -37.84
C THR A 1058 7.59 56.77 -36.78
N TYR A 1059 7.61 56.36 -35.52
CA TYR A 1059 7.84 57.24 -34.37
C TYR A 1059 9.12 56.91 -33.58
N GLY A 1060 9.87 55.88 -34.01
CA GLY A 1060 11.12 55.48 -33.36
C GLY A 1060 10.92 54.47 -32.23
N ARG A 1061 12.03 53.89 -31.77
CA ARG A 1061 12.03 52.83 -30.75
C ARG A 1061 11.68 53.39 -29.35
N PRO A 1062 10.87 52.67 -28.56
CA PRO A 1062 10.51 53.11 -27.20
C PRO A 1062 11.65 52.89 -26.20
N GLY A 1063 11.71 53.75 -25.17
CA GLY A 1063 12.35 53.44 -23.90
C GLY A 1063 11.33 52.83 -22.94
N PRO A 1064 10.55 53.63 -22.19
CA PRO A 1064 9.44 53.12 -21.39
C PRO A 1064 8.29 52.57 -22.25
N ILE A 1065 7.80 51.38 -21.90
CA ILE A 1065 6.58 50.75 -22.42
C ILE A 1065 5.68 50.44 -21.23
N VAL A 1066 4.45 50.96 -21.26
CA VAL A 1066 3.45 50.69 -20.22
C VAL A 1066 2.28 49.97 -20.87
N SER A 1067 2.03 48.75 -20.44
CA SER A 1067 0.96 47.90 -20.95
C SER A 1067 -0.17 47.89 -19.95
N THR A 1068 -1.28 48.54 -20.29
CA THR A 1068 -2.56 48.44 -19.60
C THR A 1068 -3.54 47.64 -20.47
N PRO A 1069 -4.52 46.94 -19.87
CA PRO A 1069 -5.48 46.17 -20.66
C PRO A 1069 -6.31 47.09 -21.57
N PHE A 1070 -6.79 46.56 -22.69
CA PHE A 1070 -7.66 47.34 -23.57
C PHE A 1070 -9.09 47.44 -23.07
N ARG A 1071 -9.58 46.43 -22.36
CA ARG A 1071 -10.97 46.33 -21.92
C ARG A 1071 -11.07 46.15 -20.40
N PRO A 1072 -12.16 46.63 -19.78
CA PRO A 1072 -12.38 46.48 -18.34
C PRO A 1072 -12.66 45.01 -17.97
N LEU A 1073 -12.68 44.74 -16.67
CA LEU A 1073 -13.15 43.45 -16.14
C LEU A 1073 -14.63 43.22 -16.46
N PRO A 1074 -15.05 41.97 -16.71
CA PRO A 1074 -16.45 41.66 -16.95
C PRO A 1074 -17.30 42.05 -15.73
N THR A 1075 -18.52 42.49 -16.00
CA THR A 1075 -19.52 42.85 -14.97
C THR A 1075 -20.42 41.67 -14.59
N ALA A 1076 -20.38 40.59 -15.38
CA ALA A 1076 -21.15 39.38 -15.11
C ALA A 1076 -20.69 38.73 -13.78
N PRO A 1077 -21.62 38.23 -12.94
CA PRO A 1077 -21.28 37.49 -11.73
C PRO A 1077 -20.42 36.26 -12.04
N LEU A 1078 -19.47 35.93 -11.15
CA LEU A 1078 -18.62 34.74 -11.28
C LEU A 1078 -19.34 33.43 -10.94
N VAL A 1079 -20.28 33.49 -9.99
CA VAL A 1079 -20.99 32.35 -9.43
C VAL A 1079 -22.41 32.80 -9.10
N GLY A 1080 -23.40 31.97 -9.45
CA GLY A 1080 -24.80 32.19 -9.10
C GLY A 1080 -25.13 31.75 -7.66
N ARG A 1081 -26.23 32.27 -7.13
CA ARG A 1081 -26.89 31.69 -5.94
C ARG A 1081 -27.55 30.36 -6.31
N VAL A 1082 -28.01 29.61 -5.30
CA VAL A 1082 -28.70 28.32 -5.51
C VAL A 1082 -29.91 28.48 -6.45
N ASP A 1083 -30.71 29.54 -6.24
CA ASP A 1083 -31.95 29.78 -6.98
C ASP A 1083 -31.82 30.80 -8.12
N SER A 1084 -30.58 31.22 -8.47
CA SER A 1084 -30.39 32.21 -9.54
C SER A 1084 -30.34 31.56 -10.92
N ASP A 1085 -30.70 32.32 -11.95
CA ASP A 1085 -30.45 31.93 -13.33
C ASP A 1085 -28.94 31.93 -13.64
N TRP A 1086 -28.38 30.75 -13.88
CA TRP A 1086 -26.96 30.59 -14.19
C TRP A 1086 -26.60 30.99 -15.62
N SER A 1087 -27.58 31.26 -16.50
CA SER A 1087 -27.27 31.80 -17.83
C SER A 1087 -26.72 33.22 -17.80
N THR A 1088 -26.90 33.96 -16.68
CA THR A 1088 -26.35 35.30 -16.49
C THR A 1088 -24.98 35.32 -15.81
N VAL A 1089 -24.51 34.15 -15.33
CA VAL A 1089 -23.15 33.98 -14.77
C VAL A 1089 -22.15 33.94 -15.92
N LEU A 1090 -20.98 34.57 -15.73
CA LEU A 1090 -19.89 34.62 -16.70
C LEU A 1090 -19.68 33.25 -17.33
N ASP A 1091 -19.76 33.18 -18.67
CA ASP A 1091 -19.63 31.93 -19.41
C ASP A 1091 -18.17 31.62 -19.75
N GLU A 1092 -17.95 30.42 -20.28
CA GLU A 1092 -16.64 29.94 -20.69
C GLU A 1092 -15.96 30.87 -21.72
N GLN A 1093 -16.74 31.44 -22.66
CA GLN A 1093 -16.24 32.37 -23.65
C GLN A 1093 -15.87 33.72 -23.02
N GLY A 1094 -16.70 34.25 -22.12
CA GLY A 1094 -16.41 35.46 -21.37
C GLY A 1094 -15.19 35.33 -20.46
N PHE A 1095 -14.96 34.15 -19.86
CA PHE A 1095 -13.73 33.88 -19.10
C PHE A 1095 -12.50 33.70 -20.00
N ALA A 1096 -12.66 33.11 -21.19
CA ALA A 1096 -11.60 33.06 -22.19
C ALA A 1096 -11.23 34.46 -22.68
N ASP A 1097 -12.22 35.32 -22.93
CA ASP A 1097 -12.04 36.72 -23.29
C ASP A 1097 -11.35 37.49 -22.17
N LEU A 1098 -11.71 37.25 -20.90
CA LEU A 1098 -10.97 37.79 -19.75
C LEU A 1098 -9.49 37.39 -19.80
N CYS A 1099 -9.17 36.11 -20.01
CA CYS A 1099 -7.79 35.65 -20.11
C CYS A 1099 -7.05 36.29 -21.30
N GLU A 1100 -7.74 36.46 -22.43
CA GLU A 1100 -7.17 37.10 -23.62
C GLU A 1100 -6.85 38.58 -23.35
N GLN A 1101 -7.78 39.31 -22.74
CA GLN A 1101 -7.64 40.75 -22.49
C GLN A 1101 -6.71 41.08 -21.33
N GLN A 1102 -6.64 40.22 -20.32
CA GLN A 1102 -5.91 40.50 -19.07
C GLN A 1102 -4.60 39.74 -18.92
N LEU A 1103 -4.36 38.67 -19.70
CA LEU A 1103 -3.12 37.88 -19.62
C LEU A 1103 -2.44 37.79 -20.98
N THR A 1104 -3.14 37.33 -22.03
CA THR A 1104 -2.56 37.19 -23.37
C THR A 1104 -2.14 38.55 -23.95
N HIS A 1105 -2.89 39.61 -23.67
CA HIS A 1105 -2.53 40.99 -24.01
C HIS A 1105 -1.11 41.34 -23.54
N HIS A 1106 -0.84 41.19 -22.24
CA HIS A 1106 0.47 41.48 -21.66
C HIS A 1106 1.56 40.54 -22.18
N PHE A 1107 1.23 39.27 -22.44
CA PHE A 1107 2.15 38.34 -23.09
C PHE A 1107 2.61 38.83 -24.46
N ARG A 1108 1.67 39.30 -25.31
CA ARG A 1108 1.99 39.83 -26.65
C ARG A 1108 2.88 41.07 -26.57
N VAL A 1109 2.60 41.98 -25.63
CA VAL A 1109 3.45 43.16 -25.41
C VAL A 1109 4.83 42.75 -24.90
N ALA A 1110 4.91 41.86 -23.91
CA ALA A 1110 6.19 41.41 -23.33
C ALA A 1110 7.05 40.65 -24.33
N ARG A 1111 6.45 39.81 -25.18
CA ARG A 1111 7.12 39.10 -26.28
C ARG A 1111 7.82 40.07 -27.23
N LYS A 1112 7.15 41.18 -27.60
CA LYS A 1112 7.74 42.25 -28.42
C LYS A 1112 8.77 43.09 -27.66
N ALA A 1113 8.41 43.60 -26.49
CA ALA A 1113 9.24 44.49 -25.68
C ALA A 1113 10.61 43.85 -25.33
N SER A 1114 10.62 42.54 -25.08
CA SER A 1114 11.82 41.77 -24.73
C SER A 1114 12.90 41.72 -25.82
N LEU A 1115 12.59 42.18 -27.04
CA LEU A 1115 13.50 42.23 -28.19
C LEU A 1115 13.88 43.67 -28.60
N ILE A 1116 13.54 44.67 -27.78
CA ILE A 1116 13.79 46.09 -28.09
C ILE A 1116 14.92 46.61 -27.20
N ASP A 1117 15.96 47.17 -27.83
CA ASP A 1117 17.08 47.80 -27.12
C ASP A 1117 16.64 49.02 -26.31
N GLY A 1118 17.05 49.07 -25.04
CA GLY A 1118 16.75 50.18 -24.14
C GLY A 1118 15.32 50.19 -23.58
N ALA A 1119 14.50 49.19 -23.94
CA ALA A 1119 13.13 49.12 -23.48
C ALA A 1119 13.02 48.76 -21.99
N ALA A 1120 11.98 49.28 -21.34
CA ALA A 1120 11.56 48.89 -20.00
C ALA A 1120 10.03 48.74 -19.97
N LEU A 1121 9.54 47.63 -19.43
CA LEU A 1121 8.13 47.25 -19.46
C LEU A 1121 7.51 47.29 -18.05
N ALA A 1122 6.44 48.06 -17.91
CA ALA A 1122 5.50 47.95 -16.79
C ALA A 1122 4.17 47.36 -17.28
N MET A 1123 3.75 46.25 -16.70
CA MET A 1123 2.43 45.65 -16.93
C MET A 1123 1.49 46.06 -15.82
N VAL A 1124 0.39 46.70 -16.16
CA VAL A 1124 -0.55 47.28 -15.20
C VAL A 1124 -1.77 46.38 -15.10
N THR A 1125 -2.12 45.95 -13.89
CA THR A 1125 -3.31 45.13 -13.67
C THR A 1125 -4.57 45.97 -13.57
N PRO A 1126 -5.77 45.36 -13.71
CA PRO A 1126 -7.02 46.10 -13.64
C PRO A 1126 -7.23 46.85 -12.33
N GLU A 1127 -7.93 47.98 -12.41
CA GLU A 1127 -8.36 48.75 -11.25
C GLU A 1127 -9.68 48.25 -10.67
N THR A 1128 -9.85 48.52 -9.37
CA THR A 1128 -11.16 48.51 -8.71
C THR A 1128 -11.28 49.71 -7.79
N THR A 1129 -12.49 49.98 -7.33
CA THR A 1129 -12.76 51.01 -6.32
C THR A 1129 -13.62 50.41 -5.21
N ALA A 1130 -13.85 51.17 -4.14
CA ALA A 1130 -14.74 50.74 -3.07
C ALA A 1130 -16.18 50.45 -3.51
N THR A 1131 -16.61 51.00 -4.66
CA THR A 1131 -17.94 50.76 -5.24
C THR A 1131 -17.97 49.59 -6.23
N SER A 1132 -16.80 49.07 -6.66
CA SER A 1132 -16.74 47.89 -7.52
C SER A 1132 -17.41 46.67 -6.85
N PRO A 1133 -18.13 45.82 -7.61
CA PRO A 1133 -18.63 44.55 -7.15
C PRO A 1133 -17.53 43.67 -6.54
N THR A 1134 -17.91 42.81 -5.60
CA THR A 1134 -16.95 41.91 -4.93
C THR A 1134 -16.32 40.93 -5.93
N GLU A 1135 -17.07 40.54 -6.95
CA GLU A 1135 -16.69 39.67 -8.04
C GLU A 1135 -15.63 40.31 -8.93
N GLN A 1136 -15.75 41.61 -9.25
CA GLN A 1136 -14.72 42.35 -9.97
C GLN A 1136 -13.44 42.48 -9.15
N PHE A 1137 -13.56 42.75 -7.85
CA PHE A 1137 -12.41 42.75 -6.93
C PHE A 1137 -11.70 41.40 -6.87
N ALA A 1138 -12.46 40.30 -6.86
CA ALA A 1138 -11.90 38.94 -6.91
C ALA A 1138 -11.21 38.64 -8.25
N LEU A 1139 -11.80 39.07 -9.37
CA LEU A 1139 -11.19 38.94 -10.70
C LEU A 1139 -9.90 39.75 -10.84
N ALA A 1140 -9.87 40.98 -10.34
CA ALA A 1140 -8.67 41.80 -10.35
C ALA A 1140 -7.53 41.12 -9.56
N ASN A 1141 -7.83 40.56 -8.38
CA ASN A 1141 -6.85 39.80 -7.59
C ASN A 1141 -6.42 38.48 -8.26
N PHE A 1142 -7.34 37.81 -8.97
CA PHE A 1142 -7.02 36.66 -9.82
C PHE A 1142 -6.03 37.04 -10.92
N VAL A 1143 -6.28 38.13 -11.66
CA VAL A 1143 -5.37 38.65 -12.69
C VAL A 1143 -4.03 39.01 -12.07
N LYS A 1144 -4.03 39.75 -10.95
CA LYS A 1144 -2.82 40.14 -10.22
C LYS A 1144 -1.90 38.95 -9.91
N THR A 1145 -2.45 37.90 -9.33
CA THR A 1145 -1.68 36.72 -8.93
C THR A 1145 -1.21 35.91 -10.15
N THR A 1146 -2.07 35.79 -11.15
CA THR A 1146 -1.79 35.03 -12.38
C THR A 1146 -0.74 35.72 -13.24
N LEU A 1147 -0.82 37.05 -13.38
CA LEU A 1147 0.14 37.87 -14.09
C LEU A 1147 1.48 37.95 -13.35
N HIS A 1148 1.50 37.93 -12.01
CA HIS A 1148 2.78 37.97 -11.28
C HIS A 1148 3.66 36.74 -11.58
N ALA A 1149 3.06 35.56 -11.81
CA ALA A 1149 3.80 34.39 -12.28
C ALA A 1149 4.43 34.61 -13.67
N PHE A 1150 3.74 35.33 -14.56
CA PHE A 1150 4.28 35.77 -15.84
C PHE A 1150 5.43 36.75 -15.63
N THR A 1151 5.20 37.82 -14.88
CA THR A 1151 6.16 38.90 -14.59
C THR A 1151 7.46 38.35 -14.01
N ALA A 1152 7.39 37.49 -12.99
CA ALA A 1152 8.56 36.85 -12.39
C ALA A 1152 9.33 35.98 -13.40
N THR A 1153 8.62 35.26 -14.26
CA THR A 1153 9.21 34.41 -15.29
C THR A 1153 9.92 35.22 -16.36
N VAL A 1154 9.25 36.24 -16.92
CA VAL A 1154 9.84 37.11 -17.95
C VAL A 1154 10.99 37.93 -17.39
N GLY A 1155 10.89 38.40 -16.14
CA GLY A 1155 11.99 39.08 -15.46
C GLY A 1155 13.26 38.22 -15.40
N THR A 1156 13.11 36.93 -15.07
CA THR A 1156 14.24 35.98 -15.04
C THR A 1156 14.74 35.63 -16.45
N GLU A 1157 13.84 35.52 -17.43
CA GLU A 1157 14.22 35.30 -18.83
C GLU A 1157 14.96 36.49 -19.43
N SER A 1158 14.53 37.71 -19.11
CA SER A 1158 15.14 38.95 -19.57
C SER A 1158 16.63 39.03 -19.18
N GLU A 1159 16.99 38.59 -17.97
CA GLU A 1159 18.39 38.52 -17.52
C GLU A 1159 19.29 37.64 -18.42
N ARG A 1160 18.69 36.70 -19.17
CA ARG A 1160 19.38 35.76 -20.06
C ARG A 1160 19.46 36.26 -21.51
N THR A 1161 18.83 37.39 -21.81
CA THR A 1161 18.84 38.01 -23.14
C THR A 1161 19.87 39.14 -23.20
N VAL A 1162 20.25 39.53 -24.42
CA VAL A 1162 21.20 40.63 -24.66
C VAL A 1162 20.61 42.03 -24.39
N HIS A 1163 19.28 42.16 -24.35
CA HIS A 1163 18.61 43.43 -24.10
C HIS A 1163 18.47 43.72 -22.60
N ARG A 1164 18.32 42.67 -21.77
CA ARG A 1164 18.23 42.76 -20.30
C ARG A 1164 17.20 43.79 -19.81
N ILE A 1165 16.07 43.89 -20.52
CA ILE A 1165 15.02 44.87 -20.25
C ILE A 1165 14.48 44.75 -18.82
N LEU A 1166 14.03 45.86 -18.25
CA LEU A 1166 13.26 45.83 -17.01
C LEU A 1166 11.85 45.34 -17.31
N VAL A 1167 11.34 44.41 -16.51
CA VAL A 1167 9.97 43.90 -16.65
C VAL A 1167 9.38 43.79 -15.27
N ASN A 1168 8.36 44.58 -14.98
CA ASN A 1168 7.71 44.62 -13.67
C ASN A 1168 6.20 44.78 -13.83
N GLN A 1169 5.49 44.60 -12.73
CA GLN A 1169 4.04 44.71 -12.64
C GLN A 1169 3.66 45.84 -11.66
N VAL A 1170 2.64 46.61 -12.02
CA VAL A 1170 2.03 47.63 -11.17
C VAL A 1170 0.56 47.25 -10.96
N ASP A 1171 0.15 47.12 -9.71
CA ASP A 1171 -1.19 46.67 -9.35
C ASP A 1171 -2.08 47.79 -8.87
N LEU A 1172 -3.20 47.99 -9.57
CA LEU A 1172 -4.19 49.01 -9.25
C LEU A 1172 -5.26 48.53 -8.25
N THR A 1173 -5.34 47.22 -7.99
CA THR A 1173 -6.26 46.66 -6.97
C THR A 1173 -5.48 46.14 -5.76
N ARG A 1174 -5.84 46.66 -4.59
CA ARG A 1174 -5.25 46.29 -3.30
C ARG A 1174 -5.66 44.89 -2.86
N GLN A 1175 -4.96 44.37 -1.87
CA GLN A 1175 -5.23 43.02 -1.34
C GLN A 1175 -6.51 42.98 -0.50
N ALA A 1176 -6.81 44.06 0.22
CA ALA A 1176 -8.01 44.19 1.02
C ALA A 1176 -8.98 45.18 0.37
N ARG A 1177 -10.21 44.73 0.09
CA ARG A 1177 -11.26 45.59 -0.50
C ARG A 1177 -11.58 46.81 0.36
N ALA A 1178 -11.38 46.71 1.68
CA ALA A 1178 -11.57 47.83 2.58
C ALA A 1178 -10.54 48.94 2.35
N GLU A 1179 -9.38 48.65 1.76
CA GLU A 1179 -8.37 49.65 1.51
C GLU A 1179 -8.55 50.34 0.16
N GLU A 1180 -9.43 49.85 -0.72
CA GLU A 1180 -9.68 50.46 -2.03
C GLU A 1180 -10.12 51.93 -1.90
N PRO A 1181 -9.73 52.82 -2.83
CA PRO A 1181 -10.11 54.23 -2.80
C PRO A 1181 -11.62 54.44 -2.65
N ARG A 1182 -11.98 55.32 -1.70
CA ARG A 1182 -13.37 55.61 -1.29
C ARG A 1182 -13.78 57.06 -1.51
N SER A 1183 -12.84 57.92 -1.86
CA SER A 1183 -13.05 59.36 -2.09
C SER A 1183 -12.16 59.87 -3.22
N ASP A 1184 -12.52 61.01 -3.80
CA ASP A 1184 -11.72 61.66 -4.85
C ASP A 1184 -10.30 62.00 -4.36
N ALA A 1185 -10.12 62.30 -3.07
CA ALA A 1185 -8.81 62.57 -2.49
C ALA A 1185 -7.92 61.31 -2.48
N GLU A 1186 -8.47 60.16 -2.09
CA GLU A 1186 -7.77 58.88 -2.12
C GLU A 1186 -7.49 58.42 -3.56
N ARG A 1187 -8.44 58.66 -4.48
CA ARG A 1187 -8.26 58.39 -5.91
C ARG A 1187 -7.11 59.22 -6.50
N ASN A 1188 -7.07 60.52 -6.22
CA ASN A 1188 -5.97 61.38 -6.66
C ASN A 1188 -4.62 60.94 -6.08
N GLN A 1189 -4.61 60.48 -4.83
CA GLN A 1189 -3.40 59.93 -4.21
C GLN A 1189 -2.96 58.62 -4.88
N GLU A 1190 -3.89 57.73 -5.21
CA GLU A 1190 -3.61 56.50 -5.95
C GLU A 1190 -3.05 56.80 -7.34
N LEU A 1191 -3.63 57.75 -8.10
CA LEU A 1191 -3.13 58.15 -9.41
C LEU A 1191 -1.69 58.68 -9.34
N GLU A 1192 -1.36 59.47 -8.31
CA GLU A 1192 0.01 59.95 -8.11
C GLU A 1192 0.98 58.82 -7.72
N ARG A 1193 0.54 57.87 -6.88
CA ARG A 1193 1.32 56.67 -6.53
C ARG A 1193 1.49 55.74 -7.73
N PHE A 1194 0.49 55.63 -8.59
CA PHE A 1194 0.54 54.92 -9.86
C PHE A 1194 1.63 55.48 -10.78
N ILE A 1195 1.67 56.80 -10.98
CA ILE A 1195 2.74 57.46 -11.74
C ILE A 1195 4.10 57.11 -11.14
N GLN A 1196 4.25 57.23 -9.81
CA GLN A 1196 5.51 56.94 -9.12
C GLN A 1196 5.95 55.48 -9.31
N ALA A 1197 5.05 54.51 -9.20
CA ALA A 1197 5.34 53.10 -9.39
C ALA A 1197 5.72 52.76 -10.84
N VAL A 1198 4.98 53.29 -11.81
CA VAL A 1198 5.27 53.07 -13.24
C VAL A 1198 6.62 53.67 -13.61
N VAL A 1199 6.91 54.88 -13.14
CA VAL A 1199 8.20 55.53 -13.36
C VAL A 1199 9.33 54.77 -12.66
N LEU A 1200 9.14 54.32 -11.43
CA LEU A 1200 10.11 53.49 -10.70
C LEU A 1200 10.44 52.18 -11.45
N THR A 1201 9.47 51.59 -12.13
CA THR A 1201 9.63 50.32 -12.84
C THR A 1201 10.14 50.45 -14.26
N THR A 1202 9.99 51.63 -14.88
CA THR A 1202 10.38 51.87 -16.28
C THR A 1202 11.60 52.78 -16.45
N ALA A 1203 11.96 53.58 -15.44
CA ALA A 1203 13.17 54.39 -15.50
C ALA A 1203 14.41 53.48 -15.61
N PRO A 1204 15.27 53.65 -16.63
CA PRO A 1204 16.41 52.76 -16.84
C PRO A 1204 17.35 52.71 -15.62
N LEU A 1205 18.00 51.58 -15.38
CA LEU A 1205 19.05 51.47 -14.35
C LEU A 1205 20.37 52.05 -14.89
N PRO A 1206 21.14 52.81 -14.08
CA PRO A 1206 22.48 53.19 -14.48
C PRO A 1206 23.39 51.96 -14.61
N PRO A 1207 24.37 51.95 -15.54
CA PRO A 1207 25.21 50.77 -15.79
C PRO A 1207 25.97 50.26 -14.55
N THR A 1208 26.31 51.15 -13.62
CA THR A 1208 26.98 50.85 -12.35
C THR A 1208 26.10 50.11 -11.35
N GLU A 1209 24.77 50.26 -11.46
CA GLU A 1209 23.79 49.64 -10.56
C GLU A 1209 23.16 48.36 -11.14
N ASP A 1210 23.36 48.04 -12.43
CA ASP A 1210 22.87 46.79 -13.05
C ASP A 1210 23.75 45.57 -12.66
N SER A 1211 23.89 45.37 -11.36
CA SER A 1211 24.54 44.21 -10.74
C SER A 1211 23.58 43.01 -10.65
N ARG A 1212 24.11 41.82 -10.39
CA ARG A 1212 23.30 40.60 -10.21
C ARG A 1212 22.30 40.69 -9.03
N TYR A 1213 22.54 41.56 -8.04
CA TYR A 1213 21.65 41.75 -6.89
C TYR A 1213 20.58 42.79 -7.17
N SER A 1214 20.98 44.01 -7.58
CA SER A 1214 20.06 45.10 -7.94
C SER A 1214 19.19 44.74 -9.15
N GLY A 1215 19.76 44.00 -10.11
CA GLY A 1215 19.06 43.49 -11.27
C GLY A 1215 17.90 42.54 -10.95
N ARG A 1216 17.92 41.84 -9.81
CA ARG A 1216 16.83 40.98 -9.34
C ARG A 1216 15.72 41.72 -8.60
N ILE A 1217 16.04 42.82 -7.93
CA ILE A 1217 15.03 43.64 -7.22
C ILE A 1217 14.17 44.40 -8.24
N ASN A 1218 14.78 44.82 -9.34
CA ASN A 1218 14.16 45.65 -10.37
C ASN A 1218 13.61 44.86 -11.57
N ARG A 1219 13.60 43.52 -11.52
CA ARG A 1219 13.04 42.64 -12.58
C ARG A 1219 12.17 41.56 -11.95
N GLY A 1220 10.94 41.45 -12.41
CA GLY A 1220 9.99 40.45 -11.97
C GLY A 1220 9.18 40.84 -10.73
N SER A 1221 9.26 42.10 -10.28
CA SER A 1221 8.57 42.59 -9.09
C SER A 1221 7.13 43.02 -9.40
N ALA A 1222 6.23 42.82 -8.44
CA ALA A 1222 4.86 43.33 -8.48
C ALA A 1222 4.65 44.36 -7.36
N ILE A 1223 4.21 45.56 -7.75
CA ILE A 1223 4.07 46.72 -6.85
C ILE A 1223 2.61 47.17 -6.83
N THR A 1224 1.96 47.06 -5.68
CA THR A 1224 0.58 47.57 -5.47
C THR A 1224 0.62 49.04 -5.03
N VAL A 1225 -0.27 49.87 -5.60
CA VAL A 1225 -0.29 51.33 -5.35
C VAL A 1225 -1.36 51.82 -4.38
#